data_AF-A0A8B8B390-F1
#
_entry.id   AF-A0A8B8B390-F1
#
_cell.length_a   1.000
_cell.length_b   1.000
_cell.length_c   1.000
_cell.angle_alpha   90.00
_cell.angle_beta   90.00
_cell.angle_gamma   90.00
#
_symmetry.space_group_name_H-M   'P 1'
#
loop_
_entity.id
_entity.type
_entity.pdbx_description
1 polymer ?
#
loop_
_entity_poly.entity_id
_entity_poly.type
_entity_poly.pdbx_seq_one_letter_code
_entity_poly.pdbx_strand_id
1 'polypeptide(L)'
;MFRKVIVFFLFVDFVNAATVDPCQIAKVLPNFDLRLKVFKINPMNGDTPMCDRYFINEPGEWFRTVGGIEMVNNRTSYFECGTQYSIYMQGNVPSTQNRVVNRTACVAPSCRTKYSIQIKRCGNFTAYFLPRPSSCDQAYCFGFGVNGIAPNKTTNKPTVNYQLIKVAGKTPGDWSEQKLAFRCDFTRVVDGTNIIYYKVFWYTNDHITPIFVSKAIDEHSLDDTYLRGDNGLNSIKLNVEISCKVRIYYNPKGPPGPSSNASEKFFAGVQPLNRTYTVKRGRSEAIYFKLTVPFGCQYMMPSAPQPITCHHSVVLTTPDYLKCSQGIYALDMCGKRIDSHSWNKTHSIKIQHKNDLNFFTKRNFEIHLVTKVRMEGETFWDGVKIPVINIHVEDGSEDWKKGPCLALTDPHMTSFMQREYESQEPGTYILYRRVDGFGNVNEIQMKVTSCNLHLGHMNQCACAIAVRASSDVYVIDKCPKTIPRSFGFKSCVEDLLHVVKKKTDDHQYEIHFPSGTYIEVTNHRFNGLDTLDLHVHPSSADYNISEGLCGTVGSGKLFSPHKVDLTYNVKEFTKSWRVDDADNMLLMSTEKLQSFSKSNKSRDLCICRKNSSGNPGSIKDIITCTDNKPELIECNSQKNLIPVQKDTCFERHSRKKRSLIHSFTYIPNNLVLPKRKEATVKKRSVPTAMTEPQATSWCKSFMGKSAGFNACQTIPKINSGSAVKICVLDILATNTTIFASAPRESVKAQCLTEISQNETLRNFSENGENIAQKIKTVSCPGECSDHGVCENGTCKCDDGYGGGDCSVNTNEPPPVYAVNYETGGLCDKLFCKQAVVEGDLFLDRPELTCSMQRFEIDFNGTSKDLETTHITGDHNTLNDIRCLFPHSVNKRSTTTSAAFITGYKIAVSNNNRNFSDAHAIYILDSTCQDTMNVSGQLRFVLKPGYCFIHGSCVADGFRKGCYECDILRNAFEWTFSETEKGCKTEEATSKLWIIGVVLGALVAVLVILMIIKILKKKERVIVDSNLPPPPGKPQFQEHFENPKTWQGSD
;
A
#
# COMPACT_ATOMS: atom_id res chain seq x y z
N MET A 1 40.42 -5.54 57.56
CA MET A 1 41.11 -4.32 58.07
C MET A 1 40.20 -3.13 57.74
N PHE A 2 39.47 -2.58 58.72
CA PHE A 2 39.69 -1.23 59.28
C PHE A 2 39.68 -0.09 58.24
N ARG A 3 38.58 0.70 58.17
CA ARG A 3 38.39 2.08 58.72
C ARG A 3 38.94 3.18 57.75
N LYS A 4 38.47 4.43 57.68
CA LYS A 4 37.48 5.31 58.40
C LYS A 4 36.76 6.17 57.29
N VAL A 5 35.88 7.18 57.39
CA VAL A 5 35.26 8.17 58.34
C VAL A 5 33.82 8.41 57.75
N ILE A 6 32.66 8.35 58.45
CA ILE A 6 32.02 9.28 59.42
C ILE A 6 31.77 10.67 58.80
N VAL A 7 30.54 11.24 58.76
CA VAL A 7 29.72 11.94 59.80
C VAL A 7 28.22 11.72 59.45
N PHE A 8 27.37 11.12 60.31
CA PHE A 8 26.43 11.75 61.28
C PHE A 8 25.43 12.74 60.65
N PHE A 9 24.11 12.71 60.89
CA PHE A 9 23.28 12.42 62.08
C PHE A 9 22.11 11.43 61.75
N LEU A 10 21.34 10.73 62.61
CA LEU A 10 21.07 10.64 64.08
C LEU A 10 20.08 11.67 64.70
N PHE A 11 19.05 11.33 65.49
CA PHE A 11 18.56 10.05 66.03
C PHE A 11 17.01 10.04 66.10
N VAL A 12 16.42 8.98 66.69
CA VAL A 12 14.97 8.74 66.89
C VAL A 12 14.24 9.87 67.63
N ASP A 13 12.98 10.13 67.24
CA ASP A 13 11.95 10.61 68.18
C ASP A 13 10.57 9.97 67.92
N PHE A 14 9.67 9.99 68.92
CA PHE A 14 8.33 9.38 68.87
C PHE A 14 7.29 10.31 68.20
N VAL A 15 6.21 9.74 67.64
CA VAL A 15 4.79 10.12 67.92
C VAL A 15 3.79 9.35 67.02
N ASN A 16 2.69 8.89 67.64
CA ASN A 16 1.41 8.44 67.05
C ASN A 16 1.42 7.63 65.74
N ALA A 17 1.31 6.31 65.88
CA ALA A 17 0.54 5.51 64.92
C ALA A 17 -0.93 5.93 64.98
N ALA A 18 -1.36 6.81 64.07
CA ALA A 18 -2.74 7.25 63.99
C ALA A 18 -3.66 6.05 63.70
N THR A 19 -4.60 5.76 64.61
CA THR A 19 -5.57 4.68 64.43
C THR A 19 -6.48 5.00 63.25
N VAL A 20 -6.22 4.36 62.10
CA VAL A 20 -6.94 4.63 60.84
C VAL A 20 -8.44 4.53 61.06
N ASP A 21 -9.18 5.55 60.63
CA ASP A 21 -10.59 5.68 60.97
C ASP A 21 -11.40 4.51 60.37
N PRO A 22 -12.12 3.70 61.17
CA PRO A 22 -13.03 2.66 60.69
C PRO A 22 -14.01 3.15 59.60
N CYS A 23 -14.41 4.42 59.64
CA CYS A 23 -15.30 5.03 58.66
C CYS A 23 -14.65 5.24 57.27
N GLN A 24 -13.32 5.14 57.16
CA GLN A 24 -12.60 5.22 55.88
C GLN A 24 -12.24 3.84 55.31
N ILE A 25 -12.02 2.84 56.18
CA ILE A 25 -11.55 1.50 55.77
C ILE A 25 -12.65 0.42 55.71
N ALA A 26 -13.85 0.69 56.20
CA ALA A 26 -14.92 -0.31 56.28
C ALA A 26 -15.46 -0.77 54.91
N LYS A 27 -15.27 -2.05 54.58
CA LYS A 27 -15.70 -2.70 53.32
C LYS A 27 -17.19 -3.06 53.35
N VAL A 28 -17.83 -3.24 52.21
CA VAL A 28 -19.21 -3.81 52.17
C VAL A 28 -19.13 -5.34 52.32
N LEU A 29 -19.94 -5.92 53.21
CA LEU A 29 -20.12 -7.38 53.29
C LEU A 29 -20.81 -7.91 52.02
N PRO A 30 -20.20 -8.89 51.30
CA PRO A 30 -20.84 -9.52 50.15
C PRO A 30 -22.15 -10.22 50.52
N ASN A 31 -23.02 -10.36 49.52
CA ASN A 31 -24.34 -10.98 49.65
C ASN A 31 -25.20 -10.36 50.77
N PHE A 32 -25.07 -9.05 50.99
CA PHE A 32 -25.70 -8.33 52.11
C PHE A 32 -27.22 -8.56 52.21
N ASP A 33 -27.93 -8.63 51.08
CA ASP A 33 -29.37 -8.88 51.02
C ASP A 33 -29.77 -10.28 51.53
N LEU A 34 -28.88 -11.27 51.47
CA LEU A 34 -29.12 -12.63 51.99
C LEU A 34 -28.86 -12.74 53.50
N ARG A 35 -28.10 -11.79 54.07
CA ARG A 35 -27.78 -11.72 55.51
C ARG A 35 -28.90 -11.11 56.35
N LEU A 36 -30.00 -10.72 55.71
CA LEU A 36 -31.13 -10.06 56.36
C LEU A 36 -31.98 -11.09 57.12
N LYS A 37 -32.39 -10.80 58.36
CA LYS A 37 -33.20 -11.73 59.20
C LYS A 37 -34.46 -12.28 58.51
N VAL A 38 -35.04 -11.51 57.58
CA VAL A 38 -36.20 -11.90 56.77
C VAL A 38 -35.89 -13.03 55.77
N PHE A 39 -34.63 -13.19 55.36
CA PHE A 39 -34.19 -14.25 54.46
C PHE A 39 -33.93 -15.53 55.27
N LYS A 40 -34.66 -16.60 54.94
CA LYS A 40 -34.53 -17.92 55.57
C LYS A 40 -34.13 -18.96 54.53
N ILE A 41 -33.19 -19.83 54.89
CA ILE A 41 -32.79 -20.97 54.07
C ILE A 41 -33.64 -22.21 54.42
N ASN A 42 -33.89 -23.06 53.44
CA ASN A 42 -34.42 -24.40 53.65
C ASN A 42 -33.44 -25.45 53.11
N PRO A 43 -32.64 -26.11 53.96
CA PRO A 43 -31.71 -27.16 53.53
C PRO A 43 -32.38 -28.30 52.77
N MET A 44 -33.67 -28.58 53.01
CA MET A 44 -34.45 -29.60 52.30
C MET A 44 -34.67 -29.25 50.81
N ASN A 45 -34.55 -27.97 50.45
CA ASN A 45 -34.63 -27.49 49.06
C ASN A 45 -33.26 -27.39 48.37
N GLY A 46 -32.16 -27.74 49.06
CA GLY A 46 -30.79 -27.56 48.57
C GLY A 46 -30.17 -26.18 48.82
N ASP A 47 -30.82 -25.31 49.62
CA ASP A 47 -30.28 -23.99 49.96
C ASP A 47 -28.96 -24.12 50.72
N THR A 48 -27.88 -23.56 50.15
CA THR A 48 -26.54 -23.59 50.76
C THR A 48 -26.40 -22.49 51.84
N PRO A 49 -26.05 -22.82 53.10
CA PRO A 49 -25.89 -21.83 54.15
C PRO A 49 -24.70 -20.90 53.90
N MET A 50 -24.88 -19.61 54.21
CA MET A 50 -23.81 -18.60 54.16
C MET A 50 -22.74 -18.86 55.22
N CYS A 51 -21.48 -18.67 54.81
CA CYS A 51 -20.28 -18.96 55.58
C CYS A 51 -19.35 -17.75 55.66
N ASP A 52 -19.24 -17.14 56.83
CA ASP A 52 -18.32 -16.00 57.03
C ASP A 52 -16.89 -16.42 57.41
N ARG A 53 -16.69 -17.68 57.79
CA ARG A 53 -15.39 -18.22 58.23
C ARG A 53 -14.28 -18.05 57.19
N TYR A 54 -14.57 -18.24 55.90
CA TYR A 54 -13.58 -18.07 54.84
C TYR A 54 -13.58 -16.67 54.22
N PHE A 55 -14.61 -15.86 54.48
CA PHE A 55 -14.71 -14.51 53.94
C PHE A 55 -13.99 -13.45 54.80
N ILE A 56 -14.11 -13.55 56.13
CA ILE A 56 -13.51 -12.60 57.07
C ILE A 56 -12.07 -13.02 57.39
N ASN A 57 -11.11 -12.09 57.35
CA ASN A 57 -9.72 -12.37 57.75
C ASN A 57 -9.55 -12.45 59.29
N GLU A 58 -8.52 -13.15 59.74
CA GLU A 58 -8.11 -13.14 61.15
C GLU A 58 -7.17 -11.95 61.44
N PRO A 59 -7.26 -11.32 62.64
CA PRO A 59 -8.20 -11.60 63.73
C PRO A 59 -9.62 -11.07 63.48
N GLY A 60 -9.79 -10.16 62.52
CA GLY A 60 -11.08 -9.60 62.09
C GLY A 60 -10.92 -8.45 61.10
N GLU A 61 -12.02 -7.98 60.52
CA GLU A 61 -12.03 -6.86 59.57
C GLU A 61 -13.18 -5.87 59.82
N TRP A 62 -12.98 -4.63 59.38
CA TRP A 62 -13.99 -3.59 59.40
C TRP A 62 -14.93 -3.68 58.19
N PHE A 63 -16.23 -3.79 58.47
CA PHE A 63 -17.30 -3.79 57.47
C PHE A 63 -18.33 -2.69 57.74
N ARG A 64 -18.89 -2.11 56.69
CA ARG A 64 -19.97 -1.09 56.75
C ARG A 64 -21.30 -1.68 56.35
N THR A 65 -22.37 -1.23 57.00
CA THR A 65 -23.74 -1.56 56.58
C THR A 65 -24.20 -0.74 55.37
N VAL A 66 -25.22 -1.26 54.68
CA VAL A 66 -25.85 -0.65 53.51
C VAL A 66 -27.29 -0.25 53.85
N GLY A 67 -27.81 0.82 53.25
CA GLY A 67 -29.23 1.20 53.33
C GLY A 67 -29.74 1.70 54.69
N GLY A 68 -28.88 1.83 55.71
CA GLY A 68 -29.30 2.12 57.09
C GLY A 68 -29.77 0.89 57.87
N ILE A 69 -29.45 -0.31 57.38
CA ILE A 69 -29.66 -1.59 58.04
C ILE A 69 -28.60 -1.75 59.15
N GLU A 70 -28.93 -2.41 60.27
CA GLU A 70 -28.01 -2.62 61.38
C GLU A 70 -27.87 -4.12 61.72
N MET A 71 -26.82 -4.49 62.45
CA MET A 71 -26.66 -5.85 62.98
C MET A 71 -27.77 -6.15 64.00
N VAL A 72 -28.44 -7.30 63.88
CA VAL A 72 -29.64 -7.60 64.67
C VAL A 72 -29.31 -7.66 66.16
N ASN A 73 -30.06 -6.92 66.98
CA ASN A 73 -29.87 -6.80 68.44
C ASN A 73 -30.75 -7.76 69.28
N ASN A 74 -31.63 -8.53 68.65
CA ASN A 74 -32.51 -9.51 69.28
C ASN A 74 -32.14 -10.94 68.87
N ARG A 75 -32.58 -11.94 69.66
CA ARG A 75 -32.33 -13.36 69.37
C ARG A 75 -32.91 -13.73 67.99
N THR A 76 -32.09 -14.37 67.17
CA THR A 76 -32.47 -14.96 65.88
C THR A 76 -32.77 -16.45 66.05
N SER A 77 -33.52 -17.00 65.08
CA SER A 77 -33.84 -18.42 64.99
C SER A 77 -32.78 -19.19 64.18
N TYR A 78 -32.86 -20.52 64.20
CA TYR A 78 -32.20 -21.35 63.19
C TYR A 78 -32.63 -20.95 61.77
N PHE A 79 -31.71 -21.11 60.81
CA PHE A 79 -31.95 -20.88 59.37
C PHE A 79 -32.29 -19.44 58.95
N GLU A 80 -32.33 -18.48 59.88
CA GLU A 80 -32.48 -17.05 59.58
C GLU A 80 -31.16 -16.41 59.13
N CYS A 81 -31.25 -15.30 58.40
CA CYS A 81 -30.10 -14.50 57.97
C CYS A 81 -29.18 -15.23 56.98
N GLY A 82 -29.74 -16.11 56.15
CA GLY A 82 -29.02 -16.83 55.10
C GLY A 82 -28.12 -17.98 55.56
N THR A 83 -28.10 -18.32 56.85
CA THR A 83 -27.16 -19.29 57.44
C THR A 83 -27.85 -20.19 58.45
N GLN A 84 -27.20 -21.30 58.85
CA GLN A 84 -27.77 -22.23 59.83
C GLN A 84 -27.72 -21.65 61.26
N TYR A 85 -26.58 -21.07 61.64
CA TYR A 85 -26.33 -20.47 62.96
C TYR A 85 -26.03 -18.97 62.83
N SER A 86 -27.09 -18.15 62.84
CA SER A 86 -26.98 -16.70 62.73
C SER A 86 -26.28 -16.06 63.95
N ILE A 87 -25.36 -15.13 63.69
CA ILE A 87 -24.65 -14.36 64.71
C ILE A 87 -25.37 -13.01 64.90
N TYR A 88 -25.90 -12.76 66.09
CA TYR A 88 -26.62 -11.54 66.46
C TYR A 88 -25.89 -10.76 67.57
N MET A 89 -26.14 -9.45 67.70
CA MET A 89 -25.49 -8.56 68.66
C MET A 89 -26.22 -8.56 70.01
N GLN A 90 -25.47 -8.44 71.11
CA GLN A 90 -26.02 -8.09 72.43
C GLN A 90 -25.96 -6.58 72.66
N GLY A 91 -27.11 -5.97 72.95
CA GLY A 91 -27.26 -4.53 73.14
C GLY A 91 -27.37 -3.76 71.83
N ASN A 92 -27.49 -2.43 71.92
CA ASN A 92 -27.77 -1.57 70.78
C ASN A 92 -26.49 -0.93 70.18
N VAL A 93 -26.58 -0.55 68.90
CA VAL A 93 -25.62 0.35 68.24
C VAL A 93 -25.49 1.66 69.05
N PRO A 94 -24.29 2.24 69.19
CA PRO A 94 -24.13 3.51 69.91
C PRO A 94 -24.99 4.65 69.31
N SER A 95 -25.61 5.42 70.21
CA SER A 95 -26.26 6.69 69.87
C SER A 95 -25.24 7.79 69.60
N THR A 96 -24.12 7.81 70.33
CA THR A 96 -23.02 8.77 70.16
C THR A 96 -22.23 8.49 68.87
N GLN A 97 -22.08 9.52 68.05
CA GLN A 97 -21.34 9.47 66.78
C GLN A 97 -19.81 9.44 67.01
N ASN A 98 -19.06 8.95 66.03
CA ASN A 98 -17.58 8.99 65.94
C ASN A 98 -16.75 8.31 67.06
N ARG A 99 -17.36 7.71 68.10
CA ARG A 99 -16.64 6.87 69.09
C ARG A 99 -16.72 5.38 68.72
N VAL A 100 -15.61 4.67 68.86
CA VAL A 100 -15.58 3.19 68.81
C VAL A 100 -16.07 2.64 70.15
N VAL A 101 -16.99 1.66 70.13
CA VAL A 101 -17.48 0.96 71.32
C VAL A 101 -17.39 -0.56 71.13
N ASN A 102 -17.08 -1.29 72.19
CA ASN A 102 -17.10 -2.75 72.17
C ASN A 102 -18.53 -3.27 72.41
N ARG A 103 -18.86 -4.42 71.80
CA ARG A 103 -20.07 -5.22 72.05
C ARG A 103 -19.72 -6.71 71.98
N THR A 104 -20.63 -7.54 72.50
CA THR A 104 -20.59 -8.99 72.33
C THR A 104 -21.55 -9.39 71.23
N ALA A 105 -21.15 -10.31 70.36
CA ALA A 105 -22.02 -11.00 69.42
C ALA A 105 -22.21 -12.47 69.86
N CYS A 106 -23.45 -12.96 69.78
CA CYS A 106 -23.89 -14.30 70.15
C CYS A 106 -24.12 -15.16 68.91
N VAL A 107 -23.71 -16.42 68.96
CA VAL A 107 -24.24 -17.45 68.02
C VAL A 107 -25.62 -17.90 68.50
N ALA A 108 -26.61 -17.87 67.62
CA ALA A 108 -27.96 -18.37 67.90
C ALA A 108 -28.04 -19.90 68.02
N PRO A 109 -29.07 -20.46 68.68
CA PRO A 109 -30.03 -19.76 69.56
C PRO A 109 -29.46 -19.53 70.98
N SER A 110 -28.41 -20.26 71.37
CA SER A 110 -28.03 -20.44 72.78
C SER A 110 -27.09 -19.38 73.36
N CYS A 111 -26.36 -18.62 72.53
CA CYS A 111 -25.27 -17.73 72.95
C CYS A 111 -24.20 -18.40 73.85
N ARG A 112 -23.95 -19.70 73.64
CA ARG A 112 -22.78 -20.39 74.22
C ARG A 112 -21.49 -19.87 73.59
N THR A 113 -21.44 -19.83 72.27
CA THR A 113 -20.35 -19.22 71.50
C THR A 113 -20.55 -17.71 71.38
N LYS A 114 -19.49 -16.95 71.65
CA LYS A 114 -19.50 -15.48 71.70
C LYS A 114 -18.28 -14.91 70.96
N TYR A 115 -18.46 -13.76 70.34
CA TYR A 115 -17.39 -12.98 69.68
C TYR A 115 -17.35 -11.56 70.24
N SER A 116 -16.16 -11.01 70.45
CA SER A 116 -16.01 -9.57 70.74
C SER A 116 -15.99 -8.80 69.43
N ILE A 117 -16.87 -7.81 69.28
CA ILE A 117 -16.95 -6.93 68.10
C ILE A 117 -16.73 -5.47 68.53
N GLN A 118 -16.25 -4.65 67.61
CA GLN A 118 -16.16 -3.19 67.79
C GLN A 118 -17.11 -2.48 66.83
N ILE A 119 -17.66 -1.33 67.23
CA ILE A 119 -18.67 -0.61 66.43
C ILE A 119 -18.38 0.89 66.46
N LYS A 120 -18.43 1.55 65.30
CA LYS A 120 -18.36 3.01 65.16
C LYS A 120 -19.49 3.51 64.27
N ARG A 121 -20.19 4.57 64.70
CA ARG A 121 -21.25 5.23 63.90
C ARG A 121 -20.64 6.33 63.04
N CYS A 122 -20.75 6.20 61.72
CA CYS A 122 -20.03 6.97 60.71
C CYS A 122 -20.93 7.98 59.97
N GLY A 123 -21.94 8.51 60.64
CA GLY A 123 -22.97 9.35 60.01
C GLY A 123 -24.03 8.50 59.31
N ASN A 124 -23.88 8.25 58.00
CA ASN A 124 -24.89 7.59 57.16
C ASN A 124 -24.81 6.05 57.14
N PHE A 125 -23.77 5.44 57.70
CA PHE A 125 -23.66 4.00 57.95
C PHE A 125 -23.03 3.71 59.32
N THR A 126 -23.10 2.46 59.74
CA THR A 126 -22.41 1.96 60.94
C THR A 126 -21.31 0.98 60.52
N ALA A 127 -20.10 1.19 61.02
CA ALA A 127 -18.94 0.32 60.82
C ALA A 127 -18.83 -0.68 61.98
N TYR A 128 -18.58 -1.94 61.65
CA TYR A 128 -18.44 -3.06 62.59
C TYR A 128 -17.11 -3.77 62.33
N PHE A 129 -16.30 -3.96 63.37
CA PHE A 129 -15.17 -4.89 63.35
C PHE A 129 -15.70 -6.28 63.69
N LEU A 130 -15.68 -7.16 62.71
CA LEU A 130 -16.18 -8.53 62.82
C LEU A 130 -15.00 -9.51 62.80
N PRO A 131 -14.78 -10.33 63.84
CA PRO A 131 -13.79 -11.39 63.81
C PRO A 131 -14.26 -12.59 62.97
N ARG A 132 -13.33 -13.47 62.60
CA ARG A 132 -13.64 -14.70 61.86
C ARG A 132 -14.45 -15.69 62.72
N PRO A 133 -15.60 -16.22 62.23
CA PRO A 133 -16.33 -17.27 62.94
C PRO A 133 -15.60 -18.62 63.04
N SER A 134 -15.88 -19.35 64.11
CA SER A 134 -15.29 -20.65 64.46
C SER A 134 -15.64 -21.78 63.48
N SER A 135 -16.82 -21.74 62.86
CA SER A 135 -17.29 -22.74 61.88
C SER A 135 -18.00 -22.08 60.69
N CYS A 136 -18.17 -22.84 59.60
CA CYS A 136 -18.62 -22.32 58.29
C CYS A 136 -20.16 -22.27 58.16
N ASP A 137 -20.87 -22.90 59.06
CA ASP A 137 -22.33 -22.84 59.26
C ASP A 137 -22.80 -21.59 60.04
N GLN A 138 -21.90 -20.61 60.25
CA GLN A 138 -22.15 -19.34 60.93
C GLN A 138 -21.94 -18.13 60.01
N ALA A 139 -22.83 -17.14 60.13
CA ALA A 139 -22.70 -15.84 59.48
C ALA A 139 -23.34 -14.68 60.30
N TYR A 140 -22.83 -13.47 60.10
CA TYR A 140 -23.30 -12.26 60.77
C TYR A 140 -24.64 -11.78 60.23
N CYS A 141 -25.62 -11.64 61.14
CA CYS A 141 -27.00 -11.31 60.82
C CYS A 141 -27.31 -9.81 60.90
N PHE A 142 -27.94 -9.31 59.85
CA PHE A 142 -28.36 -7.92 59.71
C PHE A 142 -29.88 -7.83 59.59
N GLY A 143 -30.47 -6.65 59.81
CA GLY A 143 -31.91 -6.51 59.74
C GLY A 143 -32.40 -5.07 59.75
N PHE A 144 -33.59 -4.89 59.19
CA PHE A 144 -34.41 -3.71 59.43
C PHE A 144 -34.89 -3.73 60.89
N GLY A 145 -35.15 -2.55 61.47
CA GLY A 145 -35.75 -2.45 62.80
C GLY A 145 -37.10 -3.17 62.88
N VAL A 146 -37.48 -3.60 64.08
CA VAL A 146 -38.55 -4.60 64.34
C VAL A 146 -39.95 -4.21 63.83
N ASN A 147 -40.15 -2.96 63.37
CA ASN A 147 -41.44 -2.37 63.00
C ASN A 147 -41.61 -2.17 61.48
N GLY A 148 -40.92 -2.94 60.63
CA GLY A 148 -41.03 -2.86 59.18
C GLY A 148 -41.95 -3.93 58.57
N ILE A 149 -43.05 -3.52 57.91
CA ILE A 149 -43.90 -4.41 57.10
C ILE A 149 -43.34 -4.49 55.67
N ALA A 150 -43.28 -5.70 55.11
CA ALA A 150 -42.89 -5.93 53.71
C ALA A 150 -44.13 -5.99 52.80
N PRO A 151 -44.09 -5.41 51.59
CA PRO A 151 -45.14 -5.63 50.60
C PRO A 151 -45.27 -7.10 50.20
N ASN A 152 -46.49 -7.61 50.12
CA ASN A 152 -46.80 -8.93 49.57
C ASN A 152 -47.17 -8.89 48.07
N LYS A 153 -47.35 -7.71 47.50
CA LYS A 153 -47.66 -7.47 46.08
C LYS A 153 -46.39 -7.41 45.21
N THR A 154 -46.54 -7.59 43.89
CA THR A 154 -45.50 -7.37 42.87
C THR A 154 -46.10 -6.59 41.69
N THR A 155 -45.26 -5.98 40.86
CA THR A 155 -45.67 -5.48 39.54
C THR A 155 -45.88 -6.65 38.57
N ASN A 156 -46.48 -6.36 37.40
CA ASN A 156 -46.42 -7.24 36.23
C ASN A 156 -44.99 -7.40 35.68
N LYS A 157 -44.83 -8.25 34.66
CA LYS A 157 -43.60 -8.35 33.85
C LYS A 157 -43.36 -7.01 33.14
N PRO A 158 -42.22 -6.33 33.36
CA PRO A 158 -41.95 -5.03 32.75
C PRO A 158 -41.53 -5.17 31.28
N THR A 159 -41.49 -4.04 30.57
CA THR A 159 -40.91 -3.93 29.21
C THR A 159 -39.82 -2.86 29.18
N VAL A 160 -38.84 -3.02 28.27
CA VAL A 160 -37.79 -2.01 28.03
C VAL A 160 -38.18 -1.16 26.83
N ASN A 161 -38.32 0.14 27.05
CA ASN A 161 -38.48 1.15 26.02
C ASN A 161 -37.31 2.15 26.06
N TYR A 162 -37.19 3.02 25.06
CA TYR A 162 -36.18 4.06 24.99
C TYR A 162 -36.79 5.41 24.66
N GLN A 163 -36.14 6.49 25.08
CA GLN A 163 -36.49 7.87 24.71
C GLN A 163 -35.24 8.76 24.68
N LEU A 164 -35.31 9.88 23.95
CA LEU A 164 -34.31 10.95 24.03
C LEU A 164 -34.77 11.97 25.07
N ILE A 165 -34.04 12.09 26.18
CA ILE A 165 -34.30 13.09 27.22
C ILE A 165 -33.47 14.36 26.97
N LYS A 166 -34.06 15.54 27.20
CA LYS A 166 -33.33 16.83 27.11
C LYS A 166 -32.65 17.12 28.45
N VAL A 167 -31.34 17.19 28.44
CA VAL A 167 -30.50 17.44 29.62
C VAL A 167 -29.91 18.85 29.51
N ALA A 168 -29.98 19.63 30.59
CA ALA A 168 -29.40 20.96 30.65
C ALA A 168 -27.86 20.92 30.58
N GLY A 169 -27.25 22.00 30.10
CA GLY A 169 -25.82 22.22 30.18
C GLY A 169 -25.31 22.28 31.65
N LYS A 170 -24.02 22.03 31.88
CA LYS A 170 -23.46 21.94 33.24
C LYS A 170 -23.29 23.30 33.92
N THR A 171 -23.12 24.35 33.13
CA THR A 171 -22.91 25.73 33.58
C THR A 171 -23.85 26.69 32.84
N PRO A 172 -24.18 27.88 33.40
CA PRO A 172 -24.99 28.88 32.72
C PRO A 172 -24.30 29.38 31.45
N GLY A 173 -24.79 28.94 30.28
CA GLY A 173 -24.19 29.20 28.96
C GLY A 173 -23.89 27.93 28.16
N ASP A 174 -23.75 26.78 28.82
CA ASP A 174 -23.61 25.48 28.14
C ASP A 174 -24.90 25.11 27.37
N TRP A 175 -24.71 24.48 26.22
CA TRP A 175 -25.80 24.02 25.36
C TRP A 175 -26.52 22.83 25.99
N SER A 176 -27.85 22.79 25.92
CA SER A 176 -28.62 21.62 26.34
C SER A 176 -28.51 20.50 25.30
N GLU A 177 -28.48 19.25 25.73
CA GLU A 177 -28.22 18.09 24.87
C GLU A 177 -29.39 17.08 24.95
N GLN A 178 -29.72 16.41 23.86
CA GLN A 178 -30.51 15.18 23.92
C GLN A 178 -29.60 14.00 24.31
N LYS A 179 -30.10 13.10 25.15
CA LYS A 179 -29.38 11.89 25.60
C LYS A 179 -30.28 10.67 25.58
N LEU A 180 -29.73 9.51 25.22
CA LEU A 180 -30.45 8.25 25.19
C LEU A 180 -30.69 7.74 26.61
N ALA A 181 -31.95 7.51 26.95
CA ALA A 181 -32.35 6.89 28.21
C ALA A 181 -33.26 5.69 27.94
N PHE A 182 -32.99 4.57 28.62
CA PHE A 182 -33.87 3.40 28.64
C PHE A 182 -34.81 3.49 29.84
N ARG A 183 -36.10 3.24 29.58
CA ARG A 183 -37.19 3.24 30.55
C ARG A 183 -37.69 1.81 30.76
N CYS A 184 -37.88 1.44 32.01
CA CYS A 184 -38.48 0.18 32.40
C CYS A 184 -39.98 0.45 32.65
N ASP A 185 -40.85 0.06 31.71
CA ASP A 185 -42.29 0.29 31.80
C ASP A 185 -42.98 -0.86 32.53
N PHE A 186 -43.84 -0.53 33.49
CA PHE A 186 -44.59 -1.49 34.31
C PHE A 186 -45.91 -0.89 34.81
N THR A 187 -46.84 -1.75 35.18
CA THR A 187 -48.11 -1.35 35.81
C THR A 187 -47.86 -0.97 37.27
N ARG A 188 -48.28 0.24 37.64
CA ARG A 188 -48.24 0.76 39.01
C ARG A 188 -49.09 -0.12 39.94
N VAL A 189 -48.59 -0.36 41.14
CA VAL A 189 -49.27 -1.14 42.16
C VAL A 189 -49.96 -0.16 43.12
N VAL A 190 -51.26 -0.32 43.31
CA VAL A 190 -52.04 0.48 44.28
C VAL A 190 -52.21 -0.31 45.58
N ASP A 191 -52.01 0.37 46.71
CA ASP A 191 -52.29 -0.17 48.03
C ASP A 191 -52.91 0.92 48.92
N GLY A 192 -54.22 0.85 49.15
CA GLY A 192 -55.01 1.92 49.79
C GLY A 192 -54.73 2.20 51.28
N THR A 193 -53.58 1.74 51.79
CA THR A 193 -53.11 1.92 53.16
C THR A 193 -51.62 2.30 53.26
N ASN A 194 -50.81 2.09 52.21
CA ASN A 194 -49.36 2.29 52.24
C ASN A 194 -48.87 3.02 50.99
N ILE A 195 -47.95 3.98 51.17
CA ILE A 195 -47.22 4.61 50.04
C ILE A 195 -46.26 3.57 49.45
N ILE A 196 -46.33 3.35 48.14
CA ILE A 196 -45.45 2.41 47.43
C ILE A 196 -44.28 3.15 46.79
N TYR A 197 -43.10 2.60 47.02
CA TYR A 197 -41.84 3.01 46.43
C TYR A 197 -41.31 1.90 45.52
N TYR A 198 -40.87 2.28 44.33
CA TYR A 198 -40.36 1.39 43.29
C TYR A 198 -38.83 1.41 43.24
N LYS A 199 -38.22 0.25 42.98
CA LYS A 199 -36.79 0.09 42.75
C LYS A 199 -36.56 -0.76 41.50
N VAL A 200 -35.85 -0.21 40.53
CA VAL A 200 -35.57 -0.86 39.23
C VAL A 200 -34.15 -1.37 39.20
N PHE A 201 -33.98 -2.56 38.64
CA PHE A 201 -32.72 -3.27 38.46
C PHE A 201 -32.52 -3.50 36.97
N TRP A 202 -31.43 -2.98 36.41
CA TRP A 202 -31.10 -3.08 34.98
C TRP A 202 -29.98 -4.08 34.74
N TYR A 203 -30.15 -4.94 33.75
CA TYR A 203 -29.24 -6.02 33.40
C TYR A 203 -28.86 -5.91 31.92
N THR A 204 -27.66 -6.36 31.57
CA THR A 204 -27.21 -6.48 30.18
C THR A 204 -26.77 -7.91 29.85
N ASN A 205 -27.03 -8.32 28.61
CA ASN A 205 -26.71 -9.67 28.11
C ASN A 205 -27.25 -10.74 29.07
N ASP A 206 -26.41 -11.69 29.50
CA ASP A 206 -26.73 -12.73 30.48
C ASP A 206 -26.08 -12.49 31.86
N HIS A 207 -25.72 -11.24 32.18
CA HIS A 207 -25.13 -10.92 33.48
C HIS A 207 -26.15 -11.05 34.62
N ILE A 208 -25.88 -11.99 35.54
CA ILE A 208 -26.70 -12.25 36.74
C ILE A 208 -26.73 -11.00 37.67
N THR A 209 -25.67 -10.21 37.66
CA THR A 209 -25.55 -8.95 38.42
C THR A 209 -26.11 -7.76 37.61
N PRO A 210 -26.97 -6.91 38.20
CA PRO A 210 -27.45 -5.71 37.52
C PRO A 210 -26.34 -4.65 37.35
N ILE A 211 -26.29 -4.00 36.19
CA ILE A 211 -25.35 -2.91 35.88
C ILE A 211 -25.74 -1.58 36.55
N PHE A 212 -27.03 -1.38 36.82
CA PHE A 212 -27.56 -0.24 37.54
C PHE A 212 -28.75 -0.68 38.40
N VAL A 213 -28.83 -0.13 39.60
CA VAL A 213 -29.93 -0.35 40.55
C VAL A 213 -30.33 1.00 41.11
N SER A 214 -31.60 1.38 40.92
CA SER A 214 -32.10 2.67 41.38
C SER A 214 -32.15 2.76 42.92
N LYS A 215 -32.34 3.97 43.43
CA LYS A 215 -32.90 4.16 44.78
C LYS A 215 -34.36 3.67 44.79
N ALA A 216 -34.90 3.38 45.97
CA ALA A 216 -36.34 3.23 46.13
C ALA A 216 -36.97 4.63 46.12
N ILE A 217 -37.86 4.89 45.16
CA ILE A 217 -38.45 6.19 44.84
C ILE A 217 -39.97 6.09 44.67
N ASP A 218 -40.70 7.20 44.78
CA ASP A 218 -42.16 7.20 44.60
C ASP A 218 -42.57 7.18 43.10
N GLU A 219 -43.88 7.17 42.85
CA GLU A 219 -44.46 7.09 41.51
C GLU A 219 -44.24 8.33 40.62
N HIS A 220 -44.06 9.51 41.20
CA HIS A 220 -43.86 10.75 40.43
C HIS A 220 -42.41 10.94 40.01
N SER A 221 -41.47 10.28 40.71
CA SER A 221 -40.02 10.43 40.52
C SER A 221 -39.43 9.40 39.53
N LEU A 222 -40.26 8.65 38.78
CA LEU A 222 -39.84 7.46 38.02
C LEU A 222 -38.71 7.68 37.00
N ASP A 223 -38.51 8.90 36.51
CA ASP A 223 -37.39 9.27 35.61
C ASP A 223 -35.99 8.99 36.21
N ASP A 224 -35.87 8.97 37.55
CA ASP A 224 -34.62 8.62 38.25
C ASP A 224 -34.29 7.11 38.23
N THR A 225 -35.20 6.27 37.73
CA THR A 225 -34.92 4.84 37.49
C THR A 225 -34.29 4.55 36.14
N TYR A 226 -34.24 5.51 35.23
CA TYR A 226 -33.83 5.25 33.85
C TYR A 226 -32.34 4.92 33.75
N LEU A 227 -32.03 3.95 32.89
CA LEU A 227 -30.66 3.61 32.50
C LEU A 227 -30.23 4.65 31.44
N ARG A 228 -29.41 5.60 31.89
CA ARG A 228 -28.88 6.75 31.13
C ARG A 228 -27.38 6.91 31.43
N GLY A 229 -26.68 7.78 30.72
CA GLY A 229 -25.21 7.89 30.76
C GLY A 229 -24.59 7.94 32.17
N ASP A 230 -25.10 8.82 33.03
CA ASP A 230 -24.71 8.97 34.44
C ASP A 230 -25.15 7.77 35.31
N ASN A 231 -26.31 7.19 35.03
CA ASN A 231 -26.86 6.01 35.71
C ASN A 231 -26.40 4.68 35.07
N GLY A 232 -25.09 4.57 34.79
CA GLY A 232 -24.45 3.31 34.38
C GLY A 232 -24.35 3.05 32.88
N LEU A 233 -25.08 3.74 32.00
CA LEU A 233 -25.01 3.47 30.55
C LEU A 233 -23.63 3.81 29.94
N ASN A 234 -22.88 4.76 30.53
CA ASN A 234 -21.49 5.03 30.14
C ASN A 234 -20.49 3.93 30.55
N SER A 235 -20.89 2.94 31.38
CA SER A 235 -20.00 1.82 31.76
C SER A 235 -19.92 0.71 30.72
N ILE A 236 -20.78 0.76 29.70
CA ILE A 236 -20.86 -0.23 28.62
C ILE A 236 -20.66 0.41 27.25
N LYS A 237 -20.47 -0.41 26.23
CA LYS A 237 -20.70 -0.03 24.83
C LYS A 237 -22.06 -0.59 24.38
N LEU A 238 -22.69 0.05 23.39
CA LEU A 238 -23.86 -0.52 22.72
C LEU A 238 -23.48 -1.72 21.83
N ASN A 239 -24.45 -2.29 21.10
CA ASN A 239 -24.44 -3.67 20.59
C ASN A 239 -24.56 -4.71 21.74
N VAL A 240 -25.55 -4.47 22.61
CA VAL A 240 -25.87 -5.30 23.79
C VAL A 240 -27.37 -5.57 23.89
N GLU A 241 -27.73 -6.62 24.62
CA GLU A 241 -29.11 -6.84 25.05
C GLU A 241 -29.35 -6.17 26.41
N ILE A 242 -30.50 -5.53 26.60
CA ILE A 242 -30.88 -4.82 27.83
C ILE A 242 -32.18 -5.42 28.38
N SER A 243 -32.25 -5.66 29.69
CA SER A 243 -33.49 -6.06 30.38
C SER A 243 -33.61 -5.41 31.75
N CYS A 244 -34.81 -5.40 32.33
CA CYS A 244 -35.06 -4.84 33.66
C CYS A 244 -35.94 -5.73 34.56
N LYS A 245 -35.84 -5.52 35.88
CA LYS A 245 -36.76 -6.04 36.91
C LYS A 245 -37.17 -4.90 37.85
N VAL A 246 -38.35 -5.01 38.44
CA VAL A 246 -38.89 -4.06 39.42
C VAL A 246 -39.08 -4.76 40.76
N ARG A 247 -38.99 -4.01 41.85
CA ARG A 247 -39.32 -4.45 43.22
C ARG A 247 -39.96 -3.31 43.99
N ILE A 248 -40.98 -3.60 44.79
CA ILE A 248 -41.71 -2.60 45.57
C ILE A 248 -41.34 -2.61 47.07
N TYR A 249 -41.52 -1.47 47.73
CA TYR A 249 -41.24 -1.21 49.14
C TYR A 249 -42.34 -0.29 49.71
N TYR A 250 -42.73 -0.46 50.98
CA TYR A 250 -43.59 0.51 51.69
C TYR A 250 -42.80 1.64 52.36
N ASN A 251 -41.49 1.46 52.51
CA ASN A 251 -40.57 2.43 53.07
C ASN A 251 -39.21 2.25 52.36
N PRO A 252 -38.54 3.32 51.86
CA PRO A 252 -37.25 3.21 51.18
C PRO A 252 -36.12 2.56 51.99
N LYS A 253 -36.27 2.48 53.32
CA LYS A 253 -35.38 1.78 54.27
C LYS A 253 -36.08 0.63 55.00
N GLY A 254 -37.23 0.18 54.52
CA GLY A 254 -37.97 -0.97 55.05
C GLY A 254 -37.67 -2.27 54.29
N PRO A 255 -38.24 -3.40 54.73
CA PRO A 255 -38.03 -4.68 54.07
C PRO A 255 -38.63 -4.71 52.64
N PRO A 256 -37.95 -5.38 51.69
CA PRO A 256 -38.41 -5.50 50.32
C PRO A 256 -39.66 -6.39 50.18
N GLY A 257 -40.50 -6.06 49.20
CA GLY A 257 -41.46 -7.01 48.64
C GLY A 257 -40.83 -7.94 47.58
N PRO A 258 -41.62 -8.88 47.01
CA PRO A 258 -41.15 -9.73 45.92
C PRO A 258 -40.75 -8.93 44.67
N SER A 259 -39.87 -9.52 43.86
CA SER A 259 -39.47 -8.97 42.56
C SER A 259 -40.41 -9.39 41.44
N SER A 260 -40.55 -8.52 40.44
CA SER A 260 -41.12 -8.90 39.15
C SER A 260 -40.26 -9.95 38.45
N ASN A 261 -40.87 -10.65 37.48
CA ASN A 261 -40.13 -11.32 36.42
C ASN A 261 -39.26 -10.31 35.65
N ALA A 262 -38.21 -10.78 34.98
CA ALA A 262 -37.45 -9.95 34.04
C ALA A 262 -38.33 -9.50 32.87
N SER A 263 -38.04 -8.35 32.28
CA SER A 263 -38.55 -8.00 30.96
C SER A 263 -38.08 -8.98 29.89
N GLU A 264 -38.66 -8.91 28.69
CA GLU A 264 -37.94 -9.40 27.52
C GLU A 264 -36.63 -8.63 27.32
N LYS A 265 -35.67 -9.25 26.62
CA LYS A 265 -34.42 -8.61 26.23
C LYS A 265 -34.64 -7.70 25.02
N PHE A 266 -34.21 -6.44 25.13
CA PHE A 266 -34.21 -5.47 24.03
C PHE A 266 -32.78 -5.27 23.50
N PHE A 267 -32.54 -5.51 22.20
CA PHE A 267 -31.24 -5.30 21.58
C PHE A 267 -31.02 -3.81 21.23
N ALA A 268 -30.00 -3.20 21.83
CA ALA A 268 -29.64 -1.79 21.63
C ALA A 268 -28.29 -1.67 20.90
N GLY A 269 -28.31 -1.27 19.62
CA GLY A 269 -27.11 -1.04 18.83
C GLY A 269 -27.35 -0.96 17.32
N VAL A 270 -26.38 -1.44 16.54
CA VAL A 270 -26.45 -1.54 15.08
C VAL A 270 -26.69 -3.01 14.70
N GLN A 271 -27.84 -3.29 14.09
CA GLN A 271 -28.24 -4.62 13.65
C GLN A 271 -27.94 -4.80 12.15
N PRO A 272 -26.99 -5.67 11.74
CA PRO A 272 -26.85 -6.09 10.35
C PRO A 272 -28.08 -6.92 9.95
N LEU A 273 -28.55 -6.77 8.71
CA LEU A 273 -29.70 -7.54 8.20
C LEU A 273 -29.30 -9.00 7.94
N ASN A 274 -28.18 -9.22 7.25
CA ASN A 274 -27.58 -10.54 7.03
C ASN A 274 -26.18 -10.59 7.66
N ARG A 275 -25.73 -11.77 8.08
CA ARG A 275 -24.33 -12.03 8.50
C ARG A 275 -23.48 -12.71 7.43
N THR A 276 -24.10 -13.11 6.33
CA THR A 276 -23.48 -13.81 5.20
C THR A 276 -23.90 -13.13 3.89
N TYR A 277 -22.93 -12.79 3.06
CA TYR A 277 -23.13 -12.22 1.72
C TYR A 277 -22.36 -13.04 0.68
N THR A 278 -22.92 -13.15 -0.53
CA THR A 278 -22.25 -13.79 -1.66
C THR A 278 -21.91 -12.73 -2.70
N VAL A 279 -20.63 -12.63 -3.08
CA VAL A 279 -20.11 -11.62 -4.00
C VAL A 279 -19.45 -12.32 -5.18
N LYS A 280 -20.00 -12.16 -6.38
CA LYS A 280 -19.36 -12.72 -7.59
C LYS A 280 -18.04 -11.99 -7.85
N ARG A 281 -16.99 -12.73 -8.21
CA ARG A 281 -15.63 -12.20 -8.37
C ARG A 281 -15.60 -10.99 -9.32
N GLY A 282 -14.99 -9.89 -8.85
CA GLY A 282 -14.92 -8.62 -9.57
C GLY A 282 -16.22 -7.82 -9.62
N ARG A 283 -17.34 -8.32 -9.09
CA ARG A 283 -18.62 -7.60 -8.94
C ARG A 283 -18.76 -6.99 -7.54
N SER A 284 -19.66 -6.03 -7.43
CA SER A 284 -19.99 -5.32 -6.20
C SER A 284 -21.30 -5.82 -5.57
N GLU A 285 -21.41 -5.68 -4.26
CA GLU A 285 -22.59 -5.99 -3.45
C GLU A 285 -22.78 -4.91 -2.37
N ALA A 286 -23.92 -4.88 -1.68
CA ALA A 286 -24.19 -3.96 -0.57
C ALA A 286 -24.41 -4.71 0.75
N ILE A 287 -23.63 -4.36 1.78
CA ILE A 287 -23.91 -4.75 3.17
C ILE A 287 -25.03 -3.84 3.69
N TYR A 288 -26.05 -4.42 4.33
CA TYR A 288 -27.22 -3.70 4.86
C TYR A 288 -27.32 -3.81 6.38
N PHE A 289 -27.67 -2.71 7.05
CA PHE A 289 -27.86 -2.66 8.51
C PHE A 289 -28.85 -1.55 8.91
N LYS A 290 -29.30 -1.55 10.17
CA LYS A 290 -30.15 -0.51 10.77
C LYS A 290 -29.73 -0.25 12.22
N LEU A 291 -30.06 0.91 12.78
CA LEU A 291 -29.95 1.14 14.24
C LEU A 291 -31.27 0.74 14.91
N THR A 292 -31.20 0.21 16.14
CA THR A 292 -32.40 -0.12 16.95
C THR A 292 -32.76 0.93 17.98
N VAL A 293 -31.88 1.91 18.20
CA VAL A 293 -32.08 3.07 19.09
C VAL A 293 -31.55 4.36 18.45
N PRO A 294 -32.16 5.52 18.76
CA PRO A 294 -31.67 6.82 18.33
C PRO A 294 -30.40 7.23 19.09
N PHE A 295 -29.73 8.25 18.57
CA PHE A 295 -28.70 9.01 19.26
C PHE A 295 -29.16 10.48 19.39
N GLY A 296 -28.82 11.12 20.50
CA GLY A 296 -29.18 12.51 20.77
C GLY A 296 -28.23 13.52 20.11
N CYS A 297 -28.72 14.74 19.93
CA CYS A 297 -27.97 15.89 19.41
C CYS A 297 -28.09 17.11 20.34
N GLN A 298 -27.22 18.10 20.18
CA GLN A 298 -27.25 19.36 20.93
C GLN A 298 -28.33 20.34 20.43
N TYR A 299 -28.79 21.24 21.30
CA TYR A 299 -29.66 22.38 20.95
C TYR A 299 -28.87 23.68 20.95
N MET A 300 -29.04 24.50 19.91
CA MET A 300 -28.35 25.79 19.74
C MET A 300 -28.66 26.83 20.84
N MET A 301 -29.79 26.66 21.54
CA MET A 301 -30.23 27.44 22.70
C MET A 301 -31.03 26.51 23.63
N PRO A 302 -31.00 26.69 24.97
CA PRO A 302 -31.83 25.89 25.89
C PRO A 302 -33.33 25.95 25.58
N SER A 303 -33.83 27.08 25.05
CA SER A 303 -35.22 27.31 24.64
C SER A 303 -35.57 26.81 23.23
N ALA A 304 -34.61 26.30 22.45
CA ALA A 304 -34.87 25.89 21.07
C ALA A 304 -35.86 24.70 20.97
N PRO A 305 -36.83 24.74 20.04
CA PRO A 305 -37.89 23.73 19.92
C PRO A 305 -37.40 22.39 19.34
N GLN A 306 -36.33 22.40 18.54
CA GLN A 306 -35.71 21.21 17.96
C GLN A 306 -34.18 21.28 18.11
N PRO A 307 -33.49 20.14 18.20
CA PRO A 307 -32.02 20.08 18.24
C PRO A 307 -31.43 20.31 16.85
N ILE A 308 -30.11 20.53 16.80
CA ILE A 308 -29.33 20.57 15.55
C ILE A 308 -29.19 19.15 15.00
N THR A 309 -29.23 18.99 13.66
CA THR A 309 -29.01 17.68 13.02
C THR A 309 -27.55 17.23 13.19
N CYS A 310 -27.31 16.30 14.12
CA CYS A 310 -26.04 15.61 14.30
C CYS A 310 -26.00 14.28 13.54
N HIS A 311 -24.82 13.64 13.50
CA HIS A 311 -24.61 12.40 12.75
C HIS A 311 -23.59 11.46 13.42
N HIS A 312 -23.88 10.17 13.39
CA HIS A 312 -22.93 9.09 13.68
C HIS A 312 -22.44 8.47 12.36
N SER A 313 -21.32 7.74 12.41
CA SER A 313 -20.78 7.01 11.25
C SER A 313 -20.58 5.54 11.57
N VAL A 314 -20.90 4.65 10.63
CA VAL A 314 -20.50 3.23 10.65
C VAL A 314 -19.41 3.05 9.60
N VAL A 315 -18.21 2.68 10.04
CA VAL A 315 -16.99 2.59 9.23
C VAL A 315 -16.61 1.12 9.02
N LEU A 316 -16.18 0.78 7.82
CA LEU A 316 -15.70 -0.55 7.47
C LEU A 316 -14.21 -0.66 7.79
N THR A 317 -13.82 -1.68 8.56
CA THR A 317 -12.42 -1.91 8.96
C THR A 317 -11.97 -3.29 8.49
N THR A 318 -11.07 -3.32 7.51
CA THR A 318 -10.38 -4.53 7.06
C THR A 318 -9.13 -4.80 7.91
N PRO A 319 -8.73 -6.07 8.11
CA PRO A 319 -7.43 -6.40 8.69
C PRO A 319 -6.25 -5.89 7.84
N ASP A 320 -5.21 -5.38 8.52
CA ASP A 320 -4.09 -4.67 7.88
C ASP A 320 -3.29 -5.49 6.84
N TYR A 321 -3.37 -6.82 6.86
CA TYR A 321 -2.66 -7.71 5.93
C TYR A 321 -3.26 -7.76 4.51
N LEU A 322 -4.50 -7.28 4.30
CA LEU A 322 -5.17 -7.35 2.99
C LEU A 322 -4.68 -6.32 1.96
N LYS A 323 -3.79 -5.40 2.35
CA LYS A 323 -3.38 -4.22 1.55
C LYS A 323 -2.71 -4.55 0.21
N CYS A 324 -2.19 -5.77 0.05
CA CYS A 324 -1.46 -6.22 -1.14
C CYS A 324 -2.15 -7.36 -1.92
N SER A 325 -3.25 -7.92 -1.41
CA SER A 325 -3.75 -9.24 -1.83
C SER A 325 -5.21 -9.21 -2.32
N GLN A 326 -5.71 -10.40 -2.68
CA GLN A 326 -7.13 -10.75 -2.67
C GLN A 326 -7.82 -10.18 -1.42
N GLY A 327 -9.02 -9.61 -1.60
CA GLY A 327 -9.73 -8.93 -0.52
C GLY A 327 -11.03 -8.27 -0.98
N ILE A 328 -11.84 -7.88 0.00
CA ILE A 328 -13.04 -7.07 -0.20
C ILE A 328 -12.75 -5.62 0.20
N TYR A 329 -13.13 -4.67 -0.66
CA TYR A 329 -12.85 -3.25 -0.55
C TYR A 329 -14.17 -2.47 -0.56
N ALA A 330 -14.22 -1.30 0.09
CA ALA A 330 -15.41 -0.45 0.12
C ALA A 330 -15.40 0.52 -1.08
N LEU A 331 -16.55 0.68 -1.75
CA LEU A 331 -16.71 1.63 -2.86
C LEU A 331 -17.17 3.02 -2.39
N ASP A 332 -18.00 3.08 -1.35
CA ASP A 332 -18.59 4.33 -0.85
C ASP A 332 -17.88 4.77 0.46
N MET A 333 -17.03 5.81 0.39
CA MET A 333 -16.48 6.60 1.52
C MET A 333 -15.99 5.83 2.77
N CYS A 334 -15.50 4.60 2.60
CA CYS A 334 -15.07 3.71 3.71
C CYS A 334 -16.13 3.43 4.78
N GLY A 335 -17.40 3.75 4.53
CA GLY A 335 -18.43 3.72 5.55
C GLY A 335 -19.64 4.59 5.22
N LYS A 336 -20.57 4.66 6.17
CA LYS A 336 -21.86 5.35 6.02
C LYS A 336 -22.09 6.33 7.16
N ARG A 337 -22.28 7.61 6.80
CA ARG A 337 -22.86 8.64 7.68
C ARG A 337 -24.36 8.38 7.86
N ILE A 338 -24.83 8.58 9.08
CA ILE A 338 -26.21 8.40 9.52
C ILE A 338 -26.63 9.68 10.26
N ASP A 339 -27.56 10.42 9.69
CA ASP A 339 -28.05 11.68 10.25
C ASP A 339 -29.26 11.44 11.17
N SER A 340 -29.37 12.21 12.26
CA SER A 340 -30.30 11.94 13.38
C SER A 340 -31.78 11.89 13.02
N HIS A 341 -32.21 12.51 11.92
CA HIS A 341 -33.59 12.40 11.40
C HIS A 341 -33.84 11.11 10.57
N SER A 342 -32.85 10.22 10.44
CA SER A 342 -32.87 9.07 9.52
C SER A 342 -32.40 7.74 10.14
N TRP A 343 -32.01 7.74 11.42
CA TRP A 343 -31.39 6.62 12.13
C TRP A 343 -32.14 5.28 12.03
N ASN A 344 -33.47 5.33 11.91
CA ASN A 344 -34.36 4.16 11.87
C ASN A 344 -34.51 3.54 10.47
N LYS A 345 -33.90 4.14 9.44
CA LYS A 345 -33.95 3.61 8.07
C LYS A 345 -32.90 2.51 7.88
N THR A 346 -33.11 1.66 6.87
CA THR A 346 -32.08 0.74 6.42
C THR A 346 -30.97 1.53 5.73
N HIS A 347 -29.73 1.31 6.18
CA HIS A 347 -28.52 1.90 5.62
C HIS A 347 -27.67 0.81 4.96
N SER A 348 -26.79 1.21 4.04
CA SER A 348 -25.88 0.29 3.38
C SER A 348 -24.49 0.88 3.09
N ILE A 349 -23.52 -0.03 2.90
CA ILE A 349 -22.16 0.24 2.43
C ILE A 349 -21.91 -0.68 1.23
N LYS A 350 -21.58 -0.12 0.06
CA LYS A 350 -21.17 -0.92 -1.10
C LYS A 350 -19.74 -1.44 -0.93
N ILE A 351 -19.55 -2.67 -1.38
CA ILE A 351 -18.30 -3.43 -1.35
C ILE A 351 -18.02 -4.07 -2.71
N GLN A 352 -16.77 -4.40 -3.00
CA GLN A 352 -16.36 -5.14 -4.19
C GLN A 352 -15.20 -6.09 -3.86
N HIS A 353 -15.18 -7.29 -4.45
CA HIS A 353 -13.98 -8.13 -4.46
C HIS A 353 -12.95 -7.56 -5.46
N LYS A 354 -11.75 -7.20 -5.01
CA LYS A 354 -10.65 -6.79 -5.89
C LYS A 354 -10.30 -7.95 -6.81
N ASN A 355 -10.59 -7.81 -8.10
CA ASN A 355 -10.21 -8.82 -9.09
C ASN A 355 -8.68 -8.88 -9.18
N ASP A 356 -8.12 -9.94 -8.63
CA ASP A 356 -6.70 -10.27 -8.68
C ASP A 356 -6.42 -11.13 -9.92
N LEU A 357 -5.18 -11.06 -10.44
CA LEU A 357 -4.78 -11.72 -11.68
C LEU A 357 -4.59 -13.24 -11.53
N ASN A 358 -4.64 -13.78 -10.32
CA ASN A 358 -4.46 -15.21 -10.06
C ASN A 358 -5.65 -16.01 -10.60
N PHE A 359 -5.43 -17.26 -10.97
CA PHE A 359 -6.53 -18.11 -11.46
C PHE A 359 -7.58 -18.39 -10.37
N PHE A 360 -7.13 -18.60 -9.14
CA PHE A 360 -7.95 -18.88 -7.96
C PHE A 360 -8.08 -17.64 -7.07
N THR A 361 -9.22 -17.49 -6.39
CA THR A 361 -9.37 -16.54 -5.28
C THR A 361 -9.81 -17.24 -3.99
N LYS A 362 -9.34 -16.74 -2.85
CA LYS A 362 -9.80 -17.13 -1.52
C LYS A 362 -11.32 -16.93 -1.43
N ARG A 363 -12.08 -18.02 -1.36
CA ARG A 363 -13.56 -17.96 -1.38
C ARG A 363 -14.21 -17.34 -0.15
N ASN A 364 -13.50 -17.11 0.95
CA ASN A 364 -14.09 -16.63 2.22
C ASN A 364 -13.31 -15.45 2.82
N PHE A 365 -14.00 -14.34 3.08
CA PHE A 365 -13.48 -13.15 3.77
C PHE A 365 -14.35 -12.79 4.98
N GLU A 366 -13.72 -12.15 5.98
CA GLU A 366 -14.39 -11.60 7.15
C GLU A 366 -14.28 -10.07 7.11
N ILE A 367 -15.38 -9.40 7.44
CA ILE A 367 -15.45 -7.93 7.54
C ILE A 367 -15.93 -7.55 8.93
N HIS A 368 -15.27 -6.54 9.50
CA HIS A 368 -15.69 -5.88 10.74
C HIS A 368 -16.21 -4.47 10.41
N LEU A 369 -17.33 -4.09 11.04
CA LEU A 369 -17.84 -2.73 11.02
C LEU A 369 -17.71 -2.13 12.43
N VAL A 370 -17.35 -0.86 12.53
CA VAL A 370 -17.14 -0.15 13.79
C VAL A 370 -17.78 1.24 13.73
N THR A 371 -18.48 1.65 14.79
CA THR A 371 -19.00 3.02 14.88
C THR A 371 -17.90 4.05 15.17
N LYS A 372 -18.03 5.24 14.60
CA LYS A 372 -17.29 6.44 15.00
C LYS A 372 -18.28 7.57 15.33
N VAL A 373 -18.09 8.19 16.49
CA VAL A 373 -18.86 9.36 16.97
C VAL A 373 -18.03 10.63 16.73
N ARG A 374 -18.71 11.74 16.42
CA ARG A 374 -18.09 13.05 16.17
C ARG A 374 -18.43 14.02 17.29
N MET A 375 -17.44 14.36 18.12
CA MET A 375 -17.32 15.49 19.09
C MET A 375 -18.45 15.74 20.12
N GLU A 376 -19.70 15.41 19.83
CA GLU A 376 -20.93 15.86 20.50
C GLU A 376 -21.90 14.68 20.72
N GLY A 377 -21.38 13.49 21.01
CA GLY A 377 -22.17 12.26 21.13
C GLY A 377 -21.74 11.35 22.28
N GLU A 378 -22.67 10.50 22.73
CA GLU A 378 -22.52 9.75 23.98
C GLU A 378 -21.48 8.63 23.87
N THR A 379 -20.58 8.52 24.85
CA THR A 379 -19.36 7.71 24.76
C THR A 379 -19.58 6.20 24.57
N PHE A 380 -20.78 5.69 24.90
CA PHE A 380 -21.18 4.30 24.67
C PHE A 380 -21.49 3.97 23.20
N TRP A 381 -21.69 4.99 22.35
CA TRP A 381 -21.86 4.84 20.89
C TRP A 381 -20.54 4.76 20.11
N ASP A 382 -19.41 5.19 20.67
CA ASP A 382 -18.14 5.24 19.93
C ASP A 382 -17.36 3.91 20.00
N GLY A 383 -16.75 3.48 18.89
CA GLY A 383 -15.94 2.26 18.85
C GLY A 383 -16.73 0.96 19.07
N VAL A 384 -18.07 0.98 18.88
CA VAL A 384 -18.93 -0.21 18.97
C VAL A 384 -18.57 -1.16 17.83
N LYS A 385 -18.04 -2.33 18.18
CA LYS A 385 -17.77 -3.41 17.23
C LYS A 385 -19.07 -4.13 16.90
N ILE A 386 -19.41 -4.19 15.62
CA ILE A 386 -20.56 -4.93 15.08
C ILE A 386 -20.13 -6.38 14.83
N PRO A 387 -21.03 -7.40 14.91
CA PRO A 387 -20.65 -8.80 14.67
C PRO A 387 -20.02 -9.00 13.29
N VAL A 388 -19.12 -9.99 13.18
CA VAL A 388 -18.40 -10.31 11.94
C VAL A 388 -19.40 -10.61 10.82
N ILE A 389 -19.13 -10.02 9.64
CA ILE A 389 -19.89 -10.27 8.41
C ILE A 389 -19.02 -11.13 7.51
N ASN A 390 -19.50 -12.33 7.21
CA ASN A 390 -18.82 -13.30 6.37
C ASN A 390 -19.20 -13.08 4.91
N ILE A 391 -18.20 -13.12 4.02
CA ILE A 391 -18.38 -12.90 2.60
C ILE A 391 -17.83 -14.09 1.82
N HIS A 392 -18.74 -14.79 1.14
CA HIS A 392 -18.40 -15.82 0.18
C HIS A 392 -18.13 -15.19 -1.19
N VAL A 393 -17.08 -15.61 -1.87
CA VAL A 393 -16.74 -15.17 -3.22
C VAL A 393 -16.88 -16.34 -4.18
N GLU A 394 -17.87 -16.23 -5.06
CA GLU A 394 -18.08 -17.13 -6.18
C GLU A 394 -17.22 -16.69 -7.36
N ASP A 395 -16.47 -17.61 -7.97
CA ASP A 395 -16.00 -17.42 -9.34
C ASP A 395 -17.22 -17.31 -10.28
N GLY A 396 -17.06 -16.59 -11.39
CA GLY A 396 -18.10 -16.45 -12.43
C GLY A 396 -18.19 -17.67 -13.33
N SER A 397 -18.48 -17.47 -14.63
CA SER A 397 -18.16 -18.52 -15.60
C SER A 397 -16.66 -18.80 -15.60
N GLU A 398 -16.27 -20.06 -15.76
CA GLU A 398 -14.90 -20.49 -15.97
C GLU A 398 -14.50 -20.52 -17.46
N ASP A 399 -15.31 -19.97 -18.38
CA ASP A 399 -14.97 -19.92 -19.81
C ASP A 399 -13.66 -19.16 -20.11
N TRP A 400 -13.30 -18.16 -19.30
CA TRP A 400 -11.99 -17.48 -19.41
C TRP A 400 -10.81 -18.37 -18.92
N LYS A 401 -11.10 -19.46 -18.20
CA LYS A 401 -10.11 -20.46 -17.74
C LYS A 401 -9.83 -21.55 -18.78
N LYS A 402 -10.30 -21.39 -20.03
CA LYS A 402 -10.11 -22.38 -21.11
C LYS A 402 -8.75 -22.30 -21.80
N GLY A 403 -8.13 -21.13 -21.84
CA GLY A 403 -6.79 -20.90 -22.37
C GLY A 403 -6.63 -19.49 -22.95
N PRO A 404 -5.39 -19.07 -23.26
CA PRO A 404 -5.13 -17.81 -23.96
C PRO A 404 -5.64 -17.86 -25.41
N CYS A 405 -5.79 -16.69 -26.00
CA CYS A 405 -5.78 -16.50 -27.45
C CYS A 405 -4.33 -16.40 -27.94
N LEU A 406 -4.02 -16.99 -29.09
CA LEU A 406 -2.66 -17.07 -29.64
C LEU A 406 -2.62 -16.46 -31.05
N ALA A 407 -1.53 -15.80 -31.38
CA ALA A 407 -1.10 -15.51 -32.75
C ALA A 407 0.41 -15.81 -32.86
N LEU A 408 0.76 -16.86 -33.60
CA LEU A 408 2.13 -17.41 -33.67
C LEU A 408 2.62 -17.45 -35.12
N THR A 409 3.91 -17.28 -35.36
CA THR A 409 4.53 -17.49 -36.70
C THR A 409 3.84 -16.69 -37.83
N ASP A 410 3.12 -17.33 -38.76
CA ASP A 410 2.58 -16.70 -39.98
C ASP A 410 1.06 -16.37 -39.97
N PRO A 411 0.65 -15.44 -39.10
CA PRO A 411 -0.08 -15.72 -37.86
C PRO A 411 -1.07 -16.90 -37.95
N HIS A 412 -0.65 -18.05 -37.43
CA HIS A 412 -1.54 -19.11 -36.97
C HIS A 412 -2.28 -18.63 -35.73
N MET A 413 -3.61 -18.65 -35.77
CA MET A 413 -4.47 -18.09 -34.72
C MET A 413 -5.15 -19.17 -33.88
N THR A 414 -5.26 -18.93 -32.57
CA THR A 414 -6.16 -19.68 -31.67
C THR A 414 -7.04 -18.70 -30.90
N SER A 415 -8.36 -18.85 -30.95
CA SER A 415 -9.28 -17.99 -30.18
C SER A 415 -9.31 -18.33 -28.68
N PHE A 416 -9.86 -17.46 -27.84
CA PHE A 416 -10.02 -17.74 -26.39
C PHE A 416 -10.74 -19.07 -26.11
N MET A 417 -11.66 -19.47 -26.99
CA MET A 417 -12.43 -20.70 -26.91
C MET A 417 -11.75 -21.89 -27.61
N GLN A 418 -10.43 -21.80 -27.82
CA GLN A 418 -9.55 -22.85 -28.36
C GLN A 418 -9.94 -23.34 -29.77
N ARG A 419 -10.38 -22.40 -30.63
CA ARG A 419 -10.58 -22.63 -32.07
C ARG A 419 -9.35 -22.17 -32.85
N GLU A 420 -8.66 -23.11 -33.50
CA GLU A 420 -7.60 -22.84 -34.48
C GLU A 420 -8.16 -22.25 -35.79
N TYR A 421 -7.48 -21.28 -36.40
CA TYR A 421 -7.75 -20.76 -37.75
C TYR A 421 -6.55 -19.91 -38.28
N GLU A 422 -6.59 -19.44 -39.53
CA GLU A 422 -5.46 -18.73 -40.19
C GLU A 422 -5.70 -17.23 -40.41
N SER A 423 -4.64 -16.40 -40.32
CA SER A 423 -4.70 -14.93 -40.52
C SER A 423 -3.58 -14.37 -41.43
N GLN A 424 -3.33 -15.04 -42.56
CA GLN A 424 -2.20 -14.81 -43.48
C GLN A 424 -2.30 -13.58 -44.42
N GLU A 425 -3.12 -12.55 -44.14
CA GLU A 425 -3.16 -11.33 -44.98
C GLU A 425 -2.43 -10.13 -44.32
N PRO A 426 -1.65 -9.33 -45.07
CA PRO A 426 -0.95 -8.17 -44.52
C PRO A 426 -1.93 -7.05 -44.14
N GLY A 427 -1.75 -6.46 -42.97
CA GLY A 427 -2.65 -5.42 -42.46
C GLY A 427 -2.36 -5.03 -41.01
N THR A 428 -3.13 -4.07 -40.51
CA THR A 428 -3.33 -3.87 -39.07
C THR A 428 -4.69 -4.49 -38.72
N TYR A 429 -4.79 -5.21 -37.60
CA TYR A 429 -6.01 -5.92 -37.21
C TYR A 429 -6.31 -5.73 -35.72
N ILE A 430 -7.59 -5.69 -35.33
CA ILE A 430 -8.01 -5.73 -33.93
C ILE A 430 -7.87 -7.17 -33.43
N LEU A 431 -6.76 -7.46 -32.74
CA LEU A 431 -6.51 -8.77 -32.14
C LEU A 431 -7.50 -9.03 -30.99
N TYR A 432 -7.66 -8.04 -30.12
CA TYR A 432 -8.60 -8.06 -29.00
C TYR A 432 -9.17 -6.66 -28.78
N ARG A 433 -10.45 -6.59 -28.42
CA ARG A 433 -11.12 -5.36 -27.99
C ARG A 433 -12.18 -5.65 -26.94
N ARG A 434 -12.43 -4.66 -26.07
CA ARG A 434 -13.46 -4.66 -25.05
C ARG A 434 -13.88 -3.24 -24.72
N VAL A 435 -15.18 -3.02 -24.57
CA VAL A 435 -15.75 -1.81 -23.97
C VAL A 435 -16.56 -2.24 -22.75
N ASP A 436 -16.36 -1.61 -21.59
CA ASP A 436 -17.13 -1.93 -20.39
C ASP A 436 -18.41 -1.08 -20.23
N GLY A 437 -19.21 -1.40 -19.20
CA GLY A 437 -20.46 -0.69 -18.91
C GLY A 437 -20.31 0.77 -18.46
N PHE A 438 -19.09 1.28 -18.33
CA PHE A 438 -18.78 2.70 -18.12
C PHE A 438 -18.20 3.36 -19.39
N GLY A 439 -18.02 2.62 -20.48
CA GLY A 439 -17.42 3.09 -21.72
C GLY A 439 -15.89 3.06 -21.75
N ASN A 440 -15.22 2.43 -20.76
CA ASN A 440 -13.75 2.29 -20.80
C ASN A 440 -13.35 1.29 -21.90
N VAL A 441 -12.34 1.63 -22.68
CA VAL A 441 -11.90 0.83 -23.85
C VAL A 441 -10.55 0.17 -23.56
N ASN A 442 -10.50 -1.15 -23.69
CA ASN A 442 -9.24 -1.90 -23.79
C ASN A 442 -9.13 -2.46 -25.22
N GLU A 443 -8.00 -2.27 -25.88
CA GLU A 443 -7.81 -2.69 -27.28
C GLU A 443 -6.35 -3.12 -27.55
N ILE A 444 -6.17 -4.15 -28.37
CA ILE A 444 -4.88 -4.58 -28.92
C ILE A 444 -5.02 -4.60 -30.45
N GLN A 445 -4.22 -3.78 -31.12
CA GLN A 445 -4.03 -3.85 -32.56
C GLN A 445 -2.73 -4.62 -32.87
N MET A 446 -2.79 -5.59 -33.77
CA MET A 446 -1.66 -6.38 -34.27
C MET A 446 -1.32 -5.94 -35.70
N LYS A 447 -0.03 -5.78 -36.00
CA LYS A 447 0.49 -5.51 -37.35
C LYS A 447 1.11 -6.75 -37.96
N VAL A 448 0.59 -7.14 -39.11
CA VAL A 448 1.05 -8.26 -39.93
C VAL A 448 1.69 -7.70 -41.20
N THR A 449 2.94 -8.08 -41.49
CA THR A 449 3.66 -7.68 -42.72
C THR A 449 4.53 -8.82 -43.26
N SER A 450 4.96 -8.71 -44.52
CA SER A 450 5.84 -9.71 -45.15
C SER A 450 7.19 -9.77 -44.44
N CYS A 451 7.44 -10.86 -43.72
CA CYS A 451 8.63 -11.07 -42.90
C CYS A 451 9.76 -11.75 -43.68
N ASN A 452 9.46 -12.74 -44.51
CA ASN A 452 10.45 -13.51 -45.26
C ASN A 452 10.21 -13.41 -46.78
N LEU A 453 11.28 -13.53 -47.56
CA LEU A 453 11.27 -13.44 -49.02
C LEU A 453 12.27 -14.45 -49.61
N HIS A 454 11.94 -15.75 -49.47
CA HIS A 454 12.70 -16.86 -50.01
C HIS A 454 11.95 -17.47 -51.21
N LEU A 455 12.65 -17.70 -52.32
CA LEU A 455 12.17 -18.43 -53.51
C LEU A 455 10.82 -17.94 -54.10
N GLY A 456 10.47 -16.67 -53.91
CA GLY A 456 9.26 -16.05 -54.48
C GLY A 456 8.01 -16.12 -53.60
N HIS A 457 8.04 -16.81 -52.47
CA HIS A 457 6.97 -16.81 -51.48
C HIS A 457 7.16 -15.69 -50.45
N MET A 458 6.08 -14.99 -50.09
CA MET A 458 6.07 -13.92 -49.08
C MET A 458 5.27 -14.36 -47.86
N ASN A 459 5.96 -14.90 -46.85
CA ASN A 459 5.38 -15.19 -45.55
C ASN A 459 4.97 -13.88 -44.88
N GLN A 460 3.80 -13.84 -44.25
CA GLN A 460 3.36 -12.72 -43.42
C GLN A 460 3.60 -13.08 -41.96
N CYS A 461 4.19 -12.21 -41.14
CA CYS A 461 4.33 -12.44 -39.70
C CYS A 461 3.81 -11.23 -38.92
N ALA A 462 3.43 -11.45 -37.66
CA ALA A 462 3.23 -10.36 -36.71
C ALA A 462 4.59 -9.69 -36.39
N CYS A 463 4.65 -8.37 -36.46
CA CYS A 463 5.89 -7.60 -36.23
C CYS A 463 5.72 -6.31 -35.41
N ALA A 464 4.48 -5.88 -35.16
CA ALA A 464 4.20 -4.81 -34.20
C ALA A 464 2.86 -5.03 -33.48
N ILE A 465 2.73 -4.43 -32.30
CA ILE A 465 1.46 -4.28 -31.59
C ILE A 465 1.31 -2.85 -31.05
N ALA A 466 0.06 -2.40 -30.95
CA ALA A 466 -0.34 -1.23 -30.17
C ALA A 466 -1.40 -1.64 -29.16
N VAL A 467 -1.12 -1.44 -27.87
CA VAL A 467 -1.97 -1.83 -26.74
C VAL A 467 -2.51 -0.57 -26.07
N ARG A 468 -3.84 -0.47 -25.92
CA ARG A 468 -4.54 0.74 -25.48
C ARG A 468 -5.46 0.51 -24.30
N ALA A 469 -5.30 1.32 -23.24
CA ALA A 469 -6.28 1.47 -22.17
C ALA A 469 -6.80 2.91 -22.15
N SER A 470 -8.05 3.13 -22.56
CA SER A 470 -8.73 4.43 -22.66
C SER A 470 -7.94 5.48 -23.46
N SER A 471 -7.12 6.33 -22.82
CA SER A 471 -6.26 7.33 -23.48
C SER A 471 -4.76 7.00 -23.46
N ASP A 472 -4.37 5.86 -22.90
CA ASP A 472 -2.99 5.36 -22.86
C ASP A 472 -2.74 4.34 -23.96
N VAL A 473 -1.54 4.39 -24.56
CA VAL A 473 -1.13 3.55 -25.68
C VAL A 473 0.36 3.20 -25.57
N TYR A 474 0.65 1.91 -25.41
CA TYR A 474 1.99 1.33 -25.47
C TYR A 474 2.20 0.64 -26.82
N VAL A 475 3.39 0.77 -27.41
CA VAL A 475 3.74 0.20 -28.72
C VAL A 475 5.01 -0.62 -28.63
N ILE A 476 4.99 -1.79 -29.27
CA ILE A 476 6.18 -2.55 -29.65
C ILE A 476 6.14 -2.68 -31.17
N ASP A 477 7.07 -2.02 -31.88
CA ASP A 477 7.20 -2.12 -33.34
C ASP A 477 8.64 -2.53 -33.70
N LYS A 478 8.75 -3.74 -34.25
CA LYS A 478 9.97 -4.38 -34.75
C LYS A 478 9.95 -4.55 -36.27
N CYS A 479 8.93 -4.07 -36.97
CA CYS A 479 8.71 -4.36 -38.39
C CYS A 479 9.91 -3.92 -39.26
N PRO A 480 10.29 -4.67 -40.33
CA PRO A 480 11.57 -4.50 -41.03
C PRO A 480 11.84 -3.16 -41.73
N LYS A 481 10.89 -2.21 -41.69
CA LYS A 481 10.99 -0.87 -42.29
C LYS A 481 10.77 0.27 -41.27
N THR A 482 10.45 -0.04 -40.01
CA THR A 482 10.25 0.97 -38.96
C THR A 482 11.58 1.31 -38.30
N ILE A 483 12.10 2.53 -38.55
CA ILE A 483 13.32 3.05 -37.92
C ILE A 483 13.07 4.51 -37.50
N PRO A 484 13.28 4.90 -36.23
CA PRO A 484 13.66 4.03 -35.12
C PRO A 484 12.52 3.09 -34.74
N ARG A 485 12.86 1.91 -34.22
CA ARG A 485 11.90 0.92 -33.71
C ARG A 485 11.16 1.50 -32.50
N SER A 486 9.84 1.42 -32.49
CA SER A 486 9.04 2.03 -31.42
C SER A 486 8.82 1.03 -30.30
N PHE A 487 9.58 1.13 -29.21
CA PHE A 487 9.43 0.27 -28.03
C PHE A 487 9.17 1.13 -26.79
N GLY A 488 7.89 1.32 -26.44
CA GLY A 488 7.52 2.17 -25.30
C GLY A 488 6.14 2.81 -25.37
N PHE A 489 5.84 3.64 -24.38
CA PHE A 489 4.63 4.47 -24.34
C PHE A 489 4.62 5.53 -25.44
N LYS A 490 3.63 5.48 -26.34
CA LYS A 490 3.24 6.62 -27.18
C LYS A 490 2.33 7.58 -26.42
N SER A 491 1.40 7.06 -25.63
CA SER A 491 0.54 7.85 -24.74
C SER A 491 0.49 7.21 -23.34
N CYS A 492 0.61 8.03 -22.29
CA CYS A 492 0.35 7.66 -20.90
C CYS A 492 -0.22 8.87 -20.15
N VAL A 493 -1.42 9.28 -20.51
CA VAL A 493 -2.17 10.39 -19.92
C VAL A 493 -2.84 9.98 -18.60
N GLU A 494 -3.11 8.68 -18.40
CA GLU A 494 -3.83 8.11 -17.26
C GLU A 494 -3.08 6.99 -16.51
N ASP A 495 -1.86 6.62 -16.92
CA ASP A 495 -0.98 5.64 -16.26
C ASP A 495 -1.64 4.26 -15.99
N LEU A 496 -2.53 3.82 -16.90
CA LEU A 496 -3.41 2.66 -16.74
C LEU A 496 -2.80 1.31 -17.18
N LEU A 497 -1.79 1.33 -18.06
CA LEU A 497 -1.14 0.11 -18.55
C LEU A 497 0.08 -0.22 -17.70
N HIS A 498 0.11 -1.42 -17.12
CA HIS A 498 1.27 -1.90 -16.37
C HIS A 498 2.13 -2.82 -17.24
N VAL A 499 3.35 -2.38 -17.56
CA VAL A 499 4.26 -3.09 -18.47
C VAL A 499 5.44 -3.66 -17.70
N VAL A 500 5.75 -4.94 -17.92
CA VAL A 500 6.86 -5.66 -17.29
C VAL A 500 7.61 -6.51 -18.31
N LYS A 501 8.88 -6.78 -18.03
CA LYS A 501 9.66 -7.85 -18.69
C LYS A 501 9.99 -8.96 -17.70
N LYS A 502 10.30 -10.16 -18.20
CA LYS A 502 10.72 -11.28 -17.34
C LYS A 502 12.21 -11.19 -17.03
N LYS A 503 12.57 -11.36 -15.75
CA LYS A 503 13.96 -11.33 -15.27
C LYS A 503 14.82 -12.49 -15.79
N THR A 504 14.19 -13.57 -16.25
CA THR A 504 14.87 -14.75 -16.82
C THR A 504 14.91 -14.73 -18.34
N ASP A 505 14.27 -13.76 -19.01
CA ASP A 505 14.25 -13.66 -20.46
C ASP A 505 13.94 -12.22 -20.92
N ASP A 506 14.96 -11.52 -21.44
CA ASP A 506 14.86 -10.16 -21.99
C ASP A 506 13.97 -10.05 -23.25
N HIS A 507 13.58 -11.18 -23.85
CA HIS A 507 12.72 -11.22 -25.04
C HIS A 507 11.23 -11.30 -24.69
N GLN A 508 10.86 -11.54 -23.42
CA GLN A 508 9.47 -11.74 -22.98
C GLN A 508 8.93 -10.56 -22.17
N TYR A 509 7.87 -9.95 -22.68
CA TYR A 509 7.20 -8.77 -22.12
C TYR A 509 5.72 -9.08 -21.85
N GLU A 510 5.17 -8.53 -20.76
CA GLU A 510 3.74 -8.61 -20.45
C GLU A 510 3.17 -7.19 -20.32
N ILE A 511 2.05 -6.92 -20.99
CA ILE A 511 1.32 -5.65 -20.91
C ILE A 511 -0.05 -5.93 -20.30
N HIS A 512 -0.25 -5.45 -19.07
CA HIS A 512 -1.44 -5.71 -18.26
C HIS A 512 -2.43 -4.55 -18.34
N PHE A 513 -3.69 -4.86 -18.64
CA PHE A 513 -4.81 -3.91 -18.61
C PHE A 513 -5.40 -3.77 -17.21
N PRO A 514 -6.05 -2.62 -16.89
CA PRO A 514 -6.79 -2.46 -15.64
C PRO A 514 -7.86 -3.53 -15.40
N SER A 515 -8.42 -4.17 -16.44
CA SER A 515 -9.41 -5.26 -16.31
C SER A 515 -8.86 -6.49 -15.58
N GLY A 516 -7.56 -6.75 -15.73
CA GLY A 516 -6.89 -8.00 -15.40
C GLY A 516 -6.65 -8.92 -16.61
N THR A 517 -7.09 -8.50 -17.80
CA THR A 517 -6.66 -9.05 -19.09
C THR A 517 -5.21 -8.61 -19.35
N TYR A 518 -4.39 -9.45 -19.97
CA TYR A 518 -3.03 -9.03 -20.39
C TYR A 518 -2.60 -9.68 -21.69
N ILE A 519 -1.55 -9.14 -22.31
CA ILE A 519 -0.86 -9.77 -23.44
C ILE A 519 0.59 -10.05 -23.07
N GLU A 520 0.99 -11.32 -23.19
CA GLU A 520 2.38 -11.77 -23.23
C GLU A 520 2.88 -11.68 -24.69
N VAL A 521 4.10 -11.18 -24.86
CA VAL A 521 4.73 -10.88 -26.15
C VAL A 521 6.15 -11.42 -26.13
N THR A 522 6.48 -12.31 -27.07
CA THR A 522 7.83 -12.85 -27.22
C THR A 522 8.47 -12.31 -28.51
N ASN A 523 9.60 -11.62 -28.37
CA ASN A 523 10.35 -11.05 -29.49
C ASN A 523 11.38 -12.06 -30.05
N HIS A 524 11.02 -12.76 -31.13
CA HIS A 524 11.89 -13.71 -31.81
C HIS A 524 12.72 -13.05 -32.91
N ARG A 525 13.90 -13.61 -33.21
CA ARG A 525 14.80 -13.08 -34.24
C ARG A 525 15.38 -14.17 -35.15
N PHE A 526 14.64 -14.54 -36.19
CA PHE A 526 15.00 -15.61 -37.11
C PHE A 526 15.88 -15.09 -38.26
N ASN A 527 17.16 -15.50 -38.30
CA ASN A 527 18.14 -15.10 -39.33
C ASN A 527 18.27 -13.57 -39.53
N GLY A 528 18.05 -12.78 -38.47
CA GLY A 528 18.08 -11.31 -38.51
C GLY A 528 16.74 -10.63 -38.86
N LEU A 529 15.67 -11.39 -39.03
CA LEU A 529 14.28 -10.92 -39.15
C LEU A 529 13.62 -10.96 -37.76
N ASP A 530 13.00 -9.87 -37.33
CA ASP A 530 12.33 -9.80 -36.03
C ASP A 530 10.81 -10.04 -36.17
N THR A 531 10.26 -10.92 -35.34
CA THR A 531 8.84 -11.33 -35.34
C THR A 531 8.31 -11.42 -33.91
N LEU A 532 7.00 -11.22 -33.73
CA LEU A 532 6.34 -11.26 -32.41
C LEU A 532 5.37 -12.45 -32.32
N ASP A 533 5.59 -13.35 -31.38
CA ASP A 533 4.57 -14.32 -30.97
C ASP A 533 3.73 -13.69 -29.84
N LEU A 534 2.40 -13.74 -29.96
CA LEU A 534 1.45 -13.00 -29.14
C LEU A 534 0.48 -13.93 -28.40
N HIS A 535 0.43 -13.81 -27.08
CA HIS A 535 -0.42 -14.58 -26.19
C HIS A 535 -1.35 -13.63 -25.41
N VAL A 536 -2.64 -13.58 -25.74
CA VAL A 536 -3.63 -12.74 -25.02
C VAL A 536 -4.35 -13.58 -23.97
N HIS A 537 -4.17 -13.24 -22.70
CA HIS A 537 -4.76 -13.94 -21.56
C HIS A 537 -6.05 -13.24 -21.10
N PRO A 538 -7.23 -13.89 -21.23
CA PRO A 538 -8.51 -13.32 -20.83
C PRO A 538 -8.69 -13.35 -19.31
N SER A 539 -9.59 -12.50 -18.83
CA SER A 539 -9.98 -12.38 -17.43
C SER A 539 -11.48 -12.61 -17.24
N SER A 540 -11.89 -12.77 -15.98
CA SER A 540 -13.30 -12.77 -15.56
C SER A 540 -14.09 -11.52 -16.00
N ALA A 541 -13.42 -10.42 -16.35
CA ALA A 541 -14.03 -9.18 -16.80
C ALA A 541 -14.35 -9.14 -18.30
N ASP A 542 -13.97 -10.17 -19.07
CA ASP A 542 -14.07 -10.23 -20.54
C ASP A 542 -15.23 -11.11 -21.04
N TYR A 543 -15.81 -11.91 -20.14
CA TYR A 543 -16.91 -12.84 -20.43
C TYR A 543 -18.11 -12.15 -21.11
N ASN A 544 -18.51 -12.69 -22.27
CA ASN A 544 -19.55 -12.20 -23.18
C ASN A 544 -19.37 -10.75 -23.70
N ILE A 545 -18.23 -10.09 -23.48
CA ILE A 545 -17.98 -8.70 -23.94
C ILE A 545 -16.64 -8.48 -24.66
N SER A 546 -15.78 -9.49 -24.80
CA SER A 546 -14.62 -9.40 -25.70
C SER A 546 -15.00 -9.57 -27.17
N GLU A 547 -14.24 -8.92 -28.04
CA GLU A 547 -14.34 -8.99 -29.50
C GLU A 547 -12.95 -8.82 -30.16
N GLY A 548 -12.89 -8.75 -31.49
CA GLY A 548 -11.64 -8.87 -32.25
C GLY A 548 -11.36 -10.30 -32.71
N LEU A 549 -10.19 -10.52 -33.31
CA LEU A 549 -9.74 -11.83 -33.80
C LEU A 549 -9.78 -12.93 -32.72
N CYS A 550 -9.39 -12.61 -31.48
CA CYS A 550 -9.45 -13.55 -30.35
C CYS A 550 -10.87 -14.05 -30.00
N GLY A 551 -11.91 -13.39 -30.52
CA GLY A 551 -13.31 -13.76 -30.34
C GLY A 551 -13.89 -13.37 -28.98
N THR A 552 -15.08 -13.92 -28.68
CA THR A 552 -15.84 -13.62 -27.46
C THR A 552 -15.66 -14.73 -26.43
N VAL A 553 -15.08 -14.42 -25.27
CA VAL A 553 -14.98 -15.33 -24.12
C VAL A 553 -16.38 -15.81 -23.73
N GLY A 554 -16.61 -17.13 -23.79
CA GLY A 554 -17.92 -17.77 -23.60
C GLY A 554 -18.59 -18.26 -24.90
N SER A 555 -18.11 -17.87 -26.09
CA SER A 555 -18.70 -18.25 -27.38
C SER A 555 -17.70 -18.89 -28.34
N GLY A 556 -17.95 -20.15 -28.75
CA GLY A 556 -17.15 -20.86 -29.76
C GLY A 556 -17.36 -20.37 -31.21
N LYS A 557 -18.07 -19.25 -31.42
CA LYS A 557 -18.36 -18.61 -32.70
C LYS A 557 -17.41 -17.44 -32.97
N LEU A 558 -17.07 -17.23 -34.23
CA LEU A 558 -16.26 -16.09 -34.70
C LEU A 558 -17.20 -15.01 -35.26
N PHE A 559 -17.31 -13.87 -34.57
CA PHE A 559 -18.22 -12.78 -34.95
C PHE A 559 -17.48 -11.61 -35.61
N SER A 560 -18.09 -10.99 -36.63
CA SER A 560 -17.64 -9.69 -37.17
C SER A 560 -17.91 -8.54 -36.18
N PRO A 561 -17.41 -7.31 -36.42
CA PRO A 561 -17.78 -6.13 -35.62
C PRO A 561 -19.30 -5.90 -35.56
N HIS A 562 -19.99 -6.20 -36.66
CA HIS A 562 -21.46 -6.11 -36.79
C HIS A 562 -22.19 -7.36 -36.25
N LYS A 563 -21.51 -8.22 -35.48
CA LYS A 563 -22.03 -9.43 -34.83
C LYS A 563 -22.60 -10.50 -35.79
N VAL A 564 -22.17 -10.47 -37.05
CA VAL A 564 -22.45 -11.55 -38.02
C VAL A 564 -21.59 -12.76 -37.67
N ASP A 565 -22.19 -13.95 -37.63
CA ASP A 565 -21.46 -15.20 -37.40
C ASP A 565 -20.73 -15.64 -38.68
N LEU A 566 -19.41 -15.56 -38.65
CA LEU A 566 -18.50 -15.90 -39.74
C LEU A 566 -17.64 -17.12 -39.40
N THR A 567 -18.08 -17.98 -38.47
CA THR A 567 -17.35 -19.17 -37.99
C THR A 567 -16.88 -20.12 -39.10
N TYR A 568 -17.59 -20.15 -40.23
CA TYR A 568 -17.24 -20.97 -41.40
C TYR A 568 -16.64 -20.16 -42.57
N ASN A 569 -16.53 -18.83 -42.45
CA ASN A 569 -15.88 -17.96 -43.42
C ASN A 569 -14.73 -17.17 -42.77
N VAL A 570 -13.69 -17.89 -42.34
CA VAL A 570 -12.50 -17.34 -41.68
C VAL A 570 -11.87 -16.18 -42.46
N LYS A 571 -11.88 -16.24 -43.80
CA LYS A 571 -11.29 -15.19 -44.65
C LYS A 571 -12.10 -13.88 -44.64
N GLU A 572 -13.41 -13.95 -44.46
CA GLU A 572 -14.25 -12.76 -44.26
C GLU A 572 -14.15 -12.28 -42.80
N PHE A 573 -14.12 -13.20 -41.84
CA PHE A 573 -13.92 -12.87 -40.41
C PHE A 573 -12.64 -12.07 -40.19
N THR A 574 -11.48 -12.54 -40.66
CA THR A 574 -10.20 -11.84 -40.47
C THR A 574 -10.19 -10.47 -41.15
N LYS A 575 -10.70 -10.36 -42.38
CA LYS A 575 -10.87 -9.08 -43.08
C LYS A 575 -11.79 -8.11 -42.34
N SER A 576 -12.87 -8.59 -41.72
CA SER A 576 -13.82 -7.75 -40.99
C SER A 576 -13.24 -7.08 -39.74
N TRP A 577 -12.10 -7.57 -39.23
CA TRP A 577 -11.36 -6.99 -38.10
C TRP A 577 -10.11 -6.19 -38.51
N ARG A 578 -9.95 -5.88 -39.80
CA ARG A 578 -8.86 -5.02 -40.30
C ARG A 578 -9.09 -3.57 -39.87
N VAL A 579 -8.01 -2.87 -39.54
CA VAL A 579 -8.02 -1.48 -39.09
C VAL A 579 -7.52 -0.58 -40.23
N ASP A 580 -8.31 0.42 -40.59
CA ASP A 580 -7.92 1.44 -41.57
C ASP A 580 -6.88 2.40 -40.99
N ASP A 581 -6.07 3.03 -41.86
CA ASP A 581 -4.95 3.87 -41.42
C ASP A 581 -5.37 5.12 -40.61
N ALA A 582 -6.65 5.50 -40.68
CA ALA A 582 -7.23 6.53 -39.80
C ALA A 582 -7.28 6.09 -38.32
N ASP A 583 -7.56 4.82 -38.04
CA ASP A 583 -7.74 4.26 -36.68
C ASP A 583 -6.57 3.35 -36.23
N ASN A 584 -5.58 3.18 -37.12
CA ASN A 584 -4.34 2.45 -36.90
C ASN A 584 -3.42 3.19 -35.91
N MET A 585 -3.37 2.72 -34.66
CA MET A 585 -2.63 3.38 -33.56
C MET A 585 -1.11 3.43 -33.76
N LEU A 586 -0.56 2.62 -34.67
CA LEU A 586 0.86 2.63 -35.02
C LEU A 586 1.24 3.81 -35.92
N LEU A 587 0.26 4.43 -36.61
CA LEU A 587 0.47 5.54 -37.55
C LEU A 587 -0.01 6.90 -37.01
N MET A 588 -0.77 6.92 -35.91
CA MET A 588 -1.29 8.17 -35.34
C MET A 588 -0.20 9.05 -34.73
N SER A 589 -0.36 10.37 -34.83
CA SER A 589 0.44 11.31 -34.05
C SER A 589 0.13 11.19 -32.55
N THR A 590 1.10 11.52 -31.72
CA THR A 590 0.99 11.50 -30.26
C THR A 590 -0.19 12.35 -29.75
N GLU A 591 -0.51 13.44 -30.44
CA GLU A 591 -1.59 14.38 -30.12
C GLU A 591 -2.95 13.73 -30.35
N LYS A 592 -3.10 12.94 -31.42
CA LYS A 592 -4.33 12.16 -31.68
C LYS A 592 -4.50 11.06 -30.64
N LEU A 593 -3.44 10.32 -30.30
CA LEU A 593 -3.46 9.29 -29.25
C LEU A 593 -3.81 9.90 -27.87
N GLN A 594 -3.25 11.07 -27.54
CA GLN A 594 -3.54 11.82 -26.31
C GLN A 594 -4.93 12.49 -26.30
N SER A 595 -5.63 12.56 -27.44
CA SER A 595 -7.01 13.06 -27.56
C SER A 595 -8.09 11.99 -27.35
N PHE A 596 -7.70 10.73 -27.23
CA PHE A 596 -8.62 9.62 -26.98
C PHE A 596 -9.45 9.82 -25.70
N SER A 597 -10.65 9.23 -25.70
CA SER A 597 -11.56 9.21 -24.56
C SER A 597 -10.85 8.67 -23.31
N LYS A 598 -10.73 9.52 -22.29
CA LYS A 598 -10.23 9.13 -20.98
C LYS A 598 -11.13 8.10 -20.31
N SER A 599 -10.61 7.38 -19.33
CA SER A 599 -11.41 6.50 -18.50
C SER A 599 -12.51 7.28 -17.76
N ASN A 600 -13.72 6.73 -17.74
CA ASN A 600 -14.77 7.17 -16.84
C ASN A 600 -14.47 6.57 -15.46
N LYS A 601 -13.45 7.15 -14.79
CA LYS A 601 -12.81 6.77 -13.52
C LYS A 601 -13.45 5.54 -12.83
N SER A 602 -13.02 4.34 -13.24
CA SER A 602 -13.56 3.07 -12.74
C SER A 602 -12.47 2.06 -12.41
N ARG A 603 -11.59 2.45 -11.48
CA ARG A 603 -10.80 1.57 -10.60
C ARG A 603 -10.19 2.32 -9.41
N ASP A 604 -10.98 3.22 -8.83
CA ASP A 604 -10.73 3.78 -7.51
C ASP A 604 -10.91 2.66 -6.44
N LEU A 605 -9.90 1.78 -6.33
CA LEU A 605 -9.78 0.72 -5.31
C LEU A 605 -9.40 1.34 -3.98
N CYS A 606 -10.35 2.04 -3.37
CA CYS A 606 -10.10 2.91 -2.24
C CYS A 606 -9.72 2.15 -0.96
N ILE A 607 -8.46 2.27 -0.55
CA ILE A 607 -7.95 1.73 0.71
C ILE A 607 -8.20 2.74 1.83
N CYS A 608 -8.86 2.27 2.89
CA CYS A 608 -9.22 3.07 4.06
C CYS A 608 -8.02 3.24 5.00
N ARG A 609 -7.17 4.25 4.78
CA ARG A 609 -6.02 4.54 5.67
C ARG A 609 -6.50 5.13 7.00
N LYS A 610 -6.29 4.37 8.08
CA LYS A 610 -6.48 4.79 9.48
C LYS A 610 -5.41 5.83 9.88
N ASN A 611 -5.66 7.10 9.58
CA ASN A 611 -4.78 8.19 9.99
C ASN A 611 -4.76 8.32 11.52
N SER A 612 -3.56 8.44 12.10
CA SER A 612 -3.34 8.58 13.55
C SER A 612 -3.10 10.02 13.99
N SER A 613 -3.46 11.01 13.14
CA SER A 613 -2.99 12.40 13.24
C SER A 613 -3.97 13.45 12.65
N GLY A 614 -5.27 13.13 12.56
CA GLY A 614 -6.31 14.04 12.06
C GLY A 614 -7.46 14.23 13.05
N ASN A 615 -8.05 15.43 13.08
CA ASN A 615 -9.08 15.83 14.07
C ASN A 615 -10.25 14.81 14.19
N PRO A 616 -10.73 14.54 15.42
CA PRO A 616 -11.76 13.54 15.69
C PRO A 616 -13.15 14.02 15.25
N GLY A 617 -13.47 13.90 13.96
CA GLY A 617 -14.79 14.27 13.45
C GLY A 617 -15.00 14.32 11.93
N SER A 618 -13.95 14.18 11.12
CA SER A 618 -14.10 14.03 9.67
C SER A 618 -14.04 12.56 9.25
N ILE A 619 -14.86 12.17 8.27
CA ILE A 619 -14.60 10.99 7.43
C ILE A 619 -13.43 11.34 6.49
N LYS A 620 -12.24 11.38 7.10
CA LYS A 620 -10.92 11.48 6.49
C LYS A 620 -9.97 10.46 7.15
N ASP A 621 -10.49 9.25 7.38
CA ASP A 621 -9.65 8.10 6.99
C ASP A 621 -9.32 8.36 5.52
N ILE A 622 -8.03 8.48 5.16
CA ILE A 622 -7.70 8.89 3.80
C ILE A 622 -8.16 7.78 2.88
N ILE A 623 -9.19 8.09 2.09
CA ILE A 623 -9.70 7.29 0.99
C ILE A 623 -8.57 7.24 -0.04
N THR A 624 -7.63 6.32 0.16
CA THR A 624 -6.49 6.14 -0.73
C THR A 624 -6.93 5.20 -1.83
N CYS A 625 -7.82 5.70 -2.68
CA CYS A 625 -7.87 5.21 -4.04
C CYS A 625 -6.49 5.49 -4.66
N THR A 626 -6.00 4.60 -5.52
CA THR A 626 -4.72 4.79 -6.20
C THR A 626 -4.85 5.82 -7.31
N ASP A 627 -5.00 7.10 -6.94
CA ASP A 627 -4.66 8.22 -7.82
C ASP A 627 -3.18 8.07 -8.19
N ASN A 628 -2.89 8.11 -9.50
CA ASN A 628 -1.63 7.66 -10.11
C ASN A 628 -0.38 8.41 -9.61
N LYS A 629 0.18 7.94 -8.49
CA LYS A 629 1.47 8.35 -7.94
C LYS A 629 2.19 7.14 -7.36
N PRO A 630 3.53 7.06 -7.47
CA PRO A 630 4.29 5.85 -7.19
C PRO A 630 4.56 5.62 -5.69
N GLU A 631 3.52 5.64 -4.85
CA GLU A 631 3.40 4.60 -3.83
C GLU A 631 2.93 3.32 -4.52
N LEU A 632 3.81 2.76 -5.36
CA LEU A 632 3.78 1.35 -5.69
C LEU A 632 3.94 0.60 -4.38
N ILE A 633 2.81 0.25 -3.75
CA ILE A 633 2.79 -0.72 -2.66
C ILE A 633 3.37 -1.99 -3.27
N GLU A 634 4.59 -2.35 -2.87
CA GLU A 634 5.29 -3.54 -3.36
C GLU A 634 4.54 -4.79 -2.91
N CYS A 635 3.52 -5.14 -3.70
CA CYS A 635 2.80 -6.39 -3.63
C CYS A 635 3.84 -7.46 -3.96
N ASN A 636 4.36 -8.11 -2.92
CA ASN A 636 5.62 -8.86 -2.95
C ASN A 636 5.41 -10.25 -3.58
N SER A 637 4.95 -10.25 -4.83
CA SER A 637 4.31 -11.38 -5.51
C SER A 637 4.79 -11.59 -6.95
N GLN A 638 6.00 -11.15 -7.32
CA GLN A 638 6.78 -11.69 -8.44
C GLN A 638 8.26 -11.26 -8.36
N LYS A 639 9.12 -12.09 -7.75
CA LYS A 639 10.60 -11.89 -7.75
C LYS A 639 11.25 -12.00 -9.15
N ASN A 640 10.46 -12.28 -10.18
CA ASN A 640 10.88 -12.65 -11.53
C ASN A 640 10.41 -11.66 -12.61
N LEU A 641 9.76 -10.55 -12.26
CA LEU A 641 9.31 -9.52 -13.20
C LEU A 641 9.98 -8.18 -12.88
N ILE A 642 10.29 -7.41 -13.92
CA ILE A 642 10.92 -6.08 -13.84
C ILE A 642 10.00 -5.08 -14.54
N PRO A 643 9.51 -4.01 -13.86
CA PRO A 643 8.72 -2.96 -14.48
C PRO A 643 9.50 -2.22 -15.57
N VAL A 644 8.88 -2.06 -16.74
CA VAL A 644 9.43 -1.32 -17.88
C VAL A 644 8.95 0.14 -17.80
N GLN A 645 9.83 1.09 -18.12
CA GLN A 645 9.53 2.53 -18.23
C GLN A 645 8.96 3.20 -16.96
N LYS A 646 9.42 2.75 -15.77
CA LYS A 646 8.99 3.23 -14.44
C LYS A 646 9.04 4.76 -14.24
N ASP A 647 9.93 5.46 -14.94
CA ASP A 647 10.12 6.91 -14.81
C ASP A 647 9.61 7.77 -15.98
N THR A 648 9.43 7.24 -17.20
CA THR A 648 9.17 8.11 -18.37
C THR A 648 7.79 8.74 -18.35
N CYS A 649 6.76 8.03 -17.87
CA CYS A 649 5.43 8.59 -17.72
C CYS A 649 5.35 9.56 -16.53
N PHE A 650 6.06 9.28 -15.43
CA PHE A 650 6.16 10.20 -14.29
C PHE A 650 6.90 11.50 -14.66
N GLU A 651 8.01 11.43 -15.42
CA GLU A 651 8.68 12.63 -15.94
C GLU A 651 7.84 13.35 -17.02
N ARG A 652 7.08 12.64 -17.87
CA ARG A 652 6.14 13.25 -18.85
C ARG A 652 4.94 13.96 -18.21
N HIS A 653 4.58 13.62 -16.97
CA HIS A 653 3.59 14.38 -16.18
C HIS A 653 4.21 15.52 -15.36
N SER A 654 5.40 15.32 -14.79
CA SER A 654 6.14 16.38 -14.09
C SER A 654 6.58 17.51 -15.04
N ARG A 655 6.93 17.18 -16.28
CA ARG A 655 7.24 18.12 -17.35
C ARG A 655 5.93 18.44 -18.08
N LYS A 656 5.35 19.63 -17.92
CA LYS A 656 4.27 20.08 -18.84
C LYS A 656 4.79 19.96 -20.27
N LYS A 657 4.16 19.12 -21.12
CA LYS A 657 4.59 18.83 -22.52
C LYS A 657 4.83 20.10 -23.36
N ARG A 658 4.22 21.22 -22.96
CA ARG A 658 4.43 22.58 -23.52
C ARG A 658 5.81 23.21 -23.26
N SER A 659 6.72 22.56 -22.52
CA SER A 659 8.05 23.14 -22.25
C SER A 659 9.03 22.91 -23.42
N LEU A 660 9.54 21.68 -23.58
CA LEU A 660 10.77 21.44 -24.35
C LEU A 660 10.62 21.57 -25.88
N ILE A 661 9.51 21.11 -26.45
CA ILE A 661 9.24 21.25 -27.90
C ILE A 661 8.98 22.72 -28.30
N HIS A 662 8.67 23.59 -27.33
CA HIS A 662 8.58 25.05 -27.52
C HIS A 662 9.79 25.82 -26.96
N SER A 663 10.81 25.11 -26.43
CA SER A 663 12.03 25.74 -25.89
C SER A 663 13.07 26.03 -26.96
N PHE A 664 13.01 25.30 -28.08
CA PHE A 664 13.97 25.34 -29.17
C PHE A 664 13.26 25.55 -30.52
N THR A 665 13.81 26.45 -31.35
CA THR A 665 13.25 26.86 -32.65
C THR A 665 13.51 25.81 -33.74
N TYR A 666 14.55 24.99 -33.63
CA TYR A 666 14.83 23.90 -34.58
C TYR A 666 15.24 22.60 -33.88
N ILE A 667 14.46 21.54 -34.08
CA ILE A 667 14.82 20.17 -33.69
C ILE A 667 15.44 19.47 -34.91
N PRO A 668 16.71 19.02 -34.85
CA PRO A 668 17.34 18.30 -35.94
C PRO A 668 16.86 16.85 -36.00
N ASN A 669 16.85 16.24 -37.19
CA ASN A 669 16.71 14.80 -37.30
C ASN A 669 18.07 14.15 -37.00
N ASN A 670 18.20 13.53 -35.82
CA ASN A 670 19.43 12.84 -35.40
C ASN A 670 19.43 11.33 -35.69
N LEU A 671 18.42 10.82 -36.40
CA LEU A 671 18.28 9.40 -36.69
C LEU A 671 19.35 8.91 -37.68
N VAL A 672 20.28 8.08 -37.18
CA VAL A 672 21.18 7.33 -38.03
C VAL A 672 20.50 6.04 -38.45
N LEU A 673 20.04 6.00 -39.71
CA LEU A 673 19.66 4.73 -40.33
C LEU A 673 20.89 3.80 -40.28
N PRO A 674 20.74 2.53 -39.83
CA PRO A 674 21.86 1.61 -39.78
C PRO A 674 22.45 1.50 -41.18
N LYS A 675 23.76 1.79 -41.30
CA LYS A 675 24.53 1.45 -42.49
C LYS A 675 24.20 -0.01 -42.79
N ARG A 676 23.59 -0.27 -43.95
CA ARG A 676 23.29 -1.63 -44.38
C ARG A 676 24.63 -2.31 -44.64
N LYS A 677 25.23 -2.88 -43.58
CA LYS A 677 26.00 -4.10 -43.72
C LYS A 677 25.11 -4.98 -44.57
N GLU A 678 25.52 -5.21 -45.81
CA GLU A 678 25.20 -6.47 -46.42
C GLU A 678 25.78 -7.51 -45.48
N ALA A 679 24.93 -8.00 -44.57
CA ALA A 679 25.06 -9.35 -44.10
C ALA A 679 25.19 -10.15 -45.39
N THR A 680 26.42 -10.58 -45.68
CA THR A 680 26.68 -11.68 -46.59
C THR A 680 25.99 -12.85 -45.94
N VAL A 681 24.68 -12.98 -46.23
CA VAL A 681 23.80 -14.03 -45.71
C VAL A 681 24.52 -15.32 -46.05
N LYS A 682 25.18 -15.92 -45.05
CA LYS A 682 26.02 -17.09 -45.25
C LYS A 682 25.09 -18.17 -45.76
N LYS A 683 25.13 -18.42 -47.07
CA LYS A 683 24.15 -19.23 -47.80
C LYS A 683 24.06 -20.63 -47.20
N ARG A 684 23.14 -20.84 -46.25
CA ARG A 684 22.74 -22.12 -45.65
C ARG A 684 21.57 -22.02 -44.66
N SER A 685 20.55 -21.23 -44.98
CA SER A 685 19.22 -21.87 -45.00
C SER A 685 19.27 -22.89 -46.13
N VAL A 686 19.53 -24.16 -45.81
CA VAL A 686 19.46 -25.24 -46.79
C VAL A 686 17.98 -25.35 -47.19
N PRO A 687 17.61 -25.29 -48.49
CA PRO A 687 16.21 -25.45 -48.89
C PRO A 687 15.75 -26.88 -48.58
N THR A 688 15.12 -27.06 -47.43
CA THR A 688 14.55 -28.33 -47.00
C THR A 688 13.15 -28.44 -47.57
N ALA A 689 13.07 -28.67 -48.88
CA ALA A 689 11.85 -29.11 -49.53
C ALA A 689 11.52 -30.53 -49.06
N MET A 690 10.71 -30.61 -48.00
CA MET A 690 10.26 -31.86 -47.39
C MET A 690 8.85 -32.19 -47.88
N THR A 691 8.57 -33.47 -48.13
CA THR A 691 7.19 -33.96 -48.21
C THR A 691 6.55 -33.95 -46.82
N GLU A 692 5.21 -33.92 -46.73
CA GLU A 692 4.48 -33.89 -45.45
C GLU A 692 4.92 -35.00 -44.45
N PRO A 693 5.18 -36.27 -44.86
CA PRO A 693 5.74 -37.28 -43.96
C PRO A 693 7.16 -36.97 -43.47
N GLN A 694 8.01 -36.39 -44.32
CA GLN A 694 9.38 -35.99 -43.97
C GLN A 694 9.36 -34.81 -42.99
N ALA A 695 8.55 -33.78 -43.26
CA ALA A 695 8.32 -32.64 -42.36
C ALA A 695 7.77 -33.13 -41.01
N THR A 696 6.80 -34.04 -41.01
CA THR A 696 6.21 -34.63 -39.79
C THR A 696 7.26 -35.38 -38.97
N SER A 697 8.12 -36.17 -39.61
CA SER A 697 9.22 -36.88 -38.95
C SER A 697 10.24 -35.89 -38.36
N TRP A 698 10.64 -34.88 -39.13
CA TRP A 698 11.58 -33.86 -38.70
C TRP A 698 11.05 -33.01 -37.53
N CYS A 699 9.81 -32.52 -37.62
CA CYS A 699 9.18 -31.73 -36.55
C CYS A 699 9.05 -32.52 -35.25
N LYS A 700 8.64 -33.81 -35.31
CA LYS A 700 8.60 -34.68 -34.13
C LYS A 700 10.00 -34.87 -33.51
N SER A 701 11.04 -35.01 -34.34
CA SER A 701 12.42 -35.10 -33.86
C SER A 701 12.94 -33.79 -33.26
N PHE A 702 12.65 -32.64 -33.89
CA PHE A 702 13.04 -31.32 -33.40
C PHE A 702 12.40 -30.99 -32.05
N MET A 703 11.08 -31.20 -31.95
CA MET A 703 10.31 -31.02 -30.71
C MET A 703 10.81 -31.96 -29.61
N GLY A 704 11.01 -33.24 -29.94
CA GLY A 704 11.45 -34.28 -29.03
C GLY A 704 12.87 -34.14 -28.47
N LYS A 705 13.67 -33.18 -28.96
CA LYS A 705 14.98 -32.83 -28.37
C LYS A 705 14.85 -31.91 -27.15
N SER A 706 13.78 -31.12 -27.03
CA SER A 706 13.60 -30.19 -25.92
C SER A 706 13.14 -30.91 -24.66
N ALA A 707 13.90 -30.78 -23.58
CA ALA A 707 13.54 -31.35 -22.28
C ALA A 707 12.26 -30.68 -21.73
N GLY A 708 12.15 -29.36 -21.89
CA GLY A 708 10.95 -28.59 -21.54
C GLY A 708 9.71 -29.03 -22.32
N PHE A 709 9.80 -29.13 -23.65
CA PHE A 709 8.69 -29.61 -24.50
C PHE A 709 8.22 -31.00 -24.05
N ASN A 710 9.16 -31.95 -23.89
CA ASN A 710 8.85 -33.32 -23.48
C ASN A 710 8.19 -33.39 -22.09
N ALA A 711 8.70 -32.63 -21.11
CA ALA A 711 8.10 -32.58 -19.78
C ALA A 711 6.69 -31.95 -19.81
N CYS A 712 6.45 -31.00 -20.71
CA CYS A 712 5.15 -30.36 -20.90
C CYS A 712 4.09 -31.25 -21.58
N GLN A 713 4.48 -32.32 -22.29
CA GLN A 713 3.52 -33.27 -22.88
C GLN A 713 2.69 -34.02 -21.81
N THR A 714 3.11 -34.01 -20.53
CA THR A 714 2.39 -34.70 -19.45
C THR A 714 1.25 -33.87 -18.83
N ILE A 715 1.02 -32.63 -19.30
CA ILE A 715 0.06 -31.70 -18.70
C ILE A 715 -1.32 -31.82 -19.39
N PRO A 716 -2.42 -32.20 -18.69
CA PRO A 716 -3.69 -32.61 -19.32
C PRO A 716 -4.43 -31.61 -20.22
N LYS A 717 -3.99 -30.35 -20.28
CA LYS A 717 -4.56 -29.28 -21.13
C LYS A 717 -3.67 -28.90 -22.33
N ILE A 718 -2.43 -29.38 -22.39
CA ILE A 718 -1.44 -28.92 -23.37
C ILE A 718 -1.49 -29.79 -24.63
N ASN A 719 -1.97 -29.22 -25.74
CA ASN A 719 -1.98 -29.89 -27.03
C ASN A 719 -0.62 -29.75 -27.73
N SER A 720 0.36 -30.56 -27.32
CA SER A 720 1.67 -30.68 -27.97
C SER A 720 1.59 -31.12 -29.44
N GLY A 721 0.49 -31.75 -29.86
CA GLY A 721 0.24 -32.16 -31.24
C GLY A 721 0.07 -30.98 -32.20
N SER A 722 -0.59 -29.90 -31.77
CA SER A 722 -0.76 -28.70 -32.61
C SER A 722 0.56 -27.98 -32.90
N ALA A 723 1.54 -28.03 -31.99
CA ALA A 723 2.88 -27.50 -32.27
C ALA A 723 3.62 -28.28 -33.37
N VAL A 724 3.46 -29.60 -33.43
CA VAL A 724 3.98 -30.43 -34.53
C VAL A 724 3.25 -30.10 -35.83
N LYS A 725 1.92 -29.94 -35.80
CA LYS A 725 1.10 -29.54 -36.96
C LYS A 725 1.56 -28.19 -37.53
N ILE A 726 1.70 -27.16 -36.69
CA ILE A 726 2.20 -25.83 -37.08
C ILE A 726 3.57 -25.94 -37.75
N CYS A 727 4.54 -26.60 -37.09
CA CYS A 727 5.87 -26.81 -37.64
C CYS A 727 5.87 -27.50 -39.03
N VAL A 728 4.91 -28.40 -39.29
CA VAL A 728 4.75 -29.04 -40.61
C VAL A 728 4.18 -28.06 -41.64
N LEU A 729 3.17 -27.26 -41.26
CA LEU A 729 2.60 -26.22 -42.14
C LEU A 729 3.65 -25.16 -42.51
N ASP A 730 4.41 -24.66 -41.53
CA ASP A 730 5.59 -23.79 -41.72
C ASP A 730 6.57 -24.36 -42.76
N ILE A 731 6.99 -25.63 -42.61
CA ILE A 731 7.96 -26.24 -43.53
C ILE A 731 7.39 -26.39 -44.93
N LEU A 732 6.12 -26.80 -45.07
CA LEU A 732 5.48 -27.00 -46.37
C LEU A 732 5.17 -25.69 -47.10
N ALA A 733 4.79 -24.64 -46.37
CA ALA A 733 4.52 -23.32 -46.95
C ALA A 733 5.81 -22.57 -47.35
N THR A 734 6.90 -22.78 -46.61
CA THR A 734 8.10 -21.93 -46.71
C THR A 734 9.33 -22.64 -47.30
N ASN A 735 9.35 -23.98 -47.33
CA ASN A 735 10.54 -24.81 -47.60
C ASN A 735 11.72 -24.53 -46.65
N THR A 736 11.44 -24.03 -45.44
CA THR A 736 12.44 -23.73 -44.40
C THR A 736 12.01 -24.20 -43.03
N THR A 737 12.97 -24.50 -42.15
CA THR A 737 12.75 -24.94 -40.77
C THR A 737 12.80 -23.79 -39.74
N ILE A 738 12.93 -22.53 -40.17
CA ILE A 738 13.32 -21.40 -39.30
C ILE A 738 12.29 -21.06 -38.22
N PHE A 739 11.01 -21.35 -38.47
CA PHE A 739 9.92 -21.07 -37.55
C PHE A 739 9.73 -22.15 -36.48
N ALA A 740 10.32 -23.34 -36.64
CA ALA A 740 10.00 -24.54 -35.84
C ALA A 740 10.18 -24.38 -34.32
N SER A 741 10.99 -23.42 -33.86
CA SER A 741 11.12 -23.09 -32.44
C SER A 741 9.91 -22.34 -31.86
N ALA A 742 9.24 -21.45 -32.61
CA ALA A 742 8.08 -20.69 -32.12
C ALA A 742 6.95 -21.59 -31.54
N PRO A 743 6.41 -22.60 -32.27
CA PRO A 743 5.43 -23.52 -31.70
C PRO A 743 5.97 -24.37 -30.53
N ARG A 744 7.29 -24.61 -30.46
CA ARG A 744 7.95 -25.31 -29.35
C ARG A 744 7.98 -24.45 -28.08
N GLU A 745 8.39 -23.18 -28.21
CA GLU A 745 8.43 -22.21 -27.12
C GLU A 745 7.01 -21.82 -26.67
N SER A 746 6.04 -21.70 -27.59
CA SER A 746 4.64 -21.47 -27.23
C SER A 746 4.06 -22.63 -26.41
N VAL A 747 4.34 -23.90 -26.75
CA VAL A 747 3.94 -25.04 -25.89
C VAL A 747 4.58 -24.97 -24.50
N LYS A 748 5.85 -24.55 -24.39
CA LYS A 748 6.52 -24.35 -23.10
C LYS A 748 5.89 -23.19 -22.30
N ALA A 749 5.55 -22.08 -22.95
CA ALA A 749 4.90 -20.93 -22.31
C ALA A 749 3.45 -21.23 -21.88
N GLN A 750 2.65 -21.90 -22.71
CA GLN A 750 1.32 -22.41 -22.35
C GLN A 750 1.40 -23.40 -21.18
N CYS A 751 2.37 -24.32 -21.20
CA CYS A 751 2.61 -25.29 -20.13
C CYS A 751 2.99 -24.62 -18.79
N LEU A 752 3.94 -23.67 -18.81
CA LEU A 752 4.31 -22.89 -17.63
C LEU A 752 3.15 -22.01 -17.14
N THR A 753 2.31 -21.50 -18.05
CA THR A 753 1.05 -20.84 -17.73
C THR A 753 0.10 -21.79 -17.00
N GLU A 754 -0.13 -22.99 -17.50
CA GLU A 754 -1.08 -23.94 -16.92
C GLU A 754 -0.60 -24.49 -15.56
N ILE A 755 0.71 -24.64 -15.40
CA ILE A 755 1.39 -24.89 -14.12
C ILE A 755 1.24 -23.70 -13.16
N SER A 756 1.14 -22.47 -13.67
CA SER A 756 0.83 -21.28 -12.87
C SER A 756 -0.67 -21.18 -12.51
N GLN A 757 -1.54 -21.81 -13.30
CA GLN A 757 -2.99 -21.71 -13.22
C GLN A 757 -3.68 -22.94 -12.58
N ASN A 758 -2.94 -24.00 -12.24
CA ASN A 758 -3.52 -25.18 -11.61
C ASN A 758 -2.85 -25.54 -10.28
N GLU A 759 -3.58 -25.40 -9.17
CA GLU A 759 -3.13 -25.76 -7.82
C GLU A 759 -2.79 -27.25 -7.68
N THR A 760 -3.45 -28.17 -8.39
CA THR A 760 -3.16 -29.61 -8.25
C THR A 760 -1.79 -29.99 -8.83
N LEU A 761 -1.28 -29.24 -9.82
CA LEU A 761 0.05 -29.42 -10.40
C LEU A 761 1.18 -28.80 -9.56
N ARG A 762 0.82 -27.96 -8.58
CA ARG A 762 1.75 -27.23 -7.69
C ARG A 762 1.95 -27.93 -6.34
N ASN A 763 1.10 -28.89 -5.99
CA ASN A 763 1.24 -29.66 -4.76
C ASN A 763 2.45 -30.60 -4.83
N PHE A 764 3.06 -30.84 -3.68
CA PHE A 764 4.10 -31.87 -3.54
C PHE A 764 3.45 -33.25 -3.51
N SER A 765 4.09 -34.22 -4.19
CA SER A 765 3.79 -35.64 -4.01
C SER A 765 4.21 -36.12 -2.61
N GLU A 766 3.74 -37.29 -2.18
CA GLU A 766 4.12 -37.90 -0.90
C GLU A 766 5.65 -38.15 -0.79
N ASN A 767 6.34 -38.26 -1.92
CA ASN A 767 7.80 -38.39 -2.02
C ASN A 767 8.55 -37.04 -2.00
N GLY A 768 7.86 -35.91 -1.86
CA GLY A 768 8.46 -34.57 -1.88
C GLY A 768 8.85 -34.03 -3.27
N GLU A 769 8.63 -34.77 -4.36
CA GLU A 769 8.77 -34.21 -5.71
C GLU A 769 7.60 -33.27 -6.06
N ASN A 770 7.91 -32.17 -6.75
CA ASN A 770 6.95 -31.20 -7.25
C ASN A 770 7.05 -31.09 -8.79
N ILE A 771 5.98 -31.46 -9.50
CA ILE A 771 5.95 -31.55 -10.97
C ILE A 771 6.16 -30.17 -11.60
N ALA A 772 5.53 -29.12 -11.05
CA ALA A 772 5.72 -27.75 -11.50
C ALA A 772 7.20 -27.31 -11.46
N GLN A 773 7.90 -27.67 -10.39
CA GLN A 773 9.32 -27.33 -10.23
C GLN A 773 10.18 -28.12 -11.21
N LYS A 774 9.94 -29.42 -11.37
CA LYS A 774 10.66 -30.34 -12.27
C LYS A 774 10.59 -29.90 -13.74
N ILE A 775 9.40 -29.51 -14.21
CA ILE A 775 9.20 -28.97 -15.56
C ILE A 775 9.91 -27.62 -15.71
N LYS A 776 9.77 -26.71 -14.73
CA LYS A 776 10.42 -25.40 -14.77
C LYS A 776 11.94 -25.48 -14.83
N THR A 777 12.56 -26.41 -14.10
CA THR A 777 14.03 -26.59 -14.10
C THR A 777 14.62 -27.04 -15.44
N VAL A 778 13.81 -27.59 -16.36
CA VAL A 778 14.26 -28.07 -17.68
C VAL A 778 13.70 -27.25 -18.86
N SER A 779 13.00 -26.15 -18.58
CA SER A 779 12.30 -25.34 -19.60
C SER A 779 13.03 -24.02 -19.87
N CYS A 780 14.29 -24.09 -20.33
CA CYS A 780 15.07 -22.91 -20.70
C CYS A 780 14.61 -22.30 -22.03
N PRO A 781 14.59 -20.96 -22.20
CA PRO A 781 14.15 -20.30 -23.43
C PRO A 781 15.04 -20.67 -24.62
N GLY A 782 14.44 -20.94 -25.77
CA GLY A 782 15.13 -21.27 -27.02
C GLY A 782 15.92 -22.60 -27.04
N GLU A 783 16.00 -23.32 -25.91
CA GLU A 783 17.06 -24.30 -25.61
C GLU A 783 18.47 -23.68 -25.67
N CYS A 784 18.60 -22.42 -25.24
CA CYS A 784 19.87 -21.67 -25.18
C CYS A 784 20.59 -21.50 -26.53
N SER A 785 19.83 -21.53 -27.64
CA SER A 785 20.31 -21.25 -29.01
C SER A 785 21.52 -22.08 -29.48
N ASP A 786 21.72 -23.28 -28.92
CA ASP A 786 22.93 -24.09 -29.08
C ASP A 786 24.25 -23.34 -28.72
N HIS A 787 24.16 -22.32 -27.86
CA HIS A 787 25.22 -21.39 -27.43
C HIS A 787 25.24 -21.18 -25.89
N GLY A 788 24.88 -22.22 -25.14
CA GLY A 788 24.90 -22.23 -23.69
C GLY A 788 24.29 -23.49 -23.07
N VAL A 789 24.31 -23.57 -21.75
CA VAL A 789 23.78 -24.69 -20.96
C VAL A 789 22.53 -24.26 -20.19
N CYS A 790 21.53 -25.14 -20.15
CA CYS A 790 20.31 -24.94 -19.37
C CYS A 790 20.55 -25.27 -17.88
N GLU A 791 20.58 -24.26 -17.01
CA GLU A 791 20.70 -24.42 -15.55
C GLU A 791 19.41 -23.93 -14.86
N ASN A 792 18.64 -24.86 -14.29
CA ASN A 792 17.39 -24.58 -13.55
C ASN A 792 16.35 -23.71 -14.28
N GLY A 793 16.21 -23.87 -15.60
CA GLY A 793 15.27 -23.11 -16.42
C GLY A 793 15.76 -21.73 -16.83
N THR A 794 17.04 -21.41 -16.61
CA THR A 794 17.72 -20.21 -17.13
C THR A 794 18.91 -20.63 -17.99
N CYS A 795 19.19 -19.91 -19.08
CA CYS A 795 20.37 -20.18 -19.90
C CYS A 795 21.63 -19.55 -19.34
N LYS A 796 22.71 -20.31 -19.38
CA LYS A 796 24.08 -19.90 -19.05
C LYS A 796 24.89 -19.95 -20.33
N CYS A 797 25.11 -18.78 -20.92
CA CYS A 797 25.69 -18.65 -22.25
C CYS A 797 27.19 -18.94 -22.28
N ASP A 798 27.66 -19.41 -23.43
CA ASP A 798 29.08 -19.56 -23.72
C ASP A 798 29.77 -18.18 -23.85
N ASP A 799 31.10 -18.16 -23.69
CA ASP A 799 31.89 -16.93 -23.77
C ASP A 799 31.67 -16.19 -25.10
N GLY A 800 31.20 -14.95 -25.01
CA GLY A 800 30.84 -14.12 -26.16
C GLY A 800 29.35 -14.08 -26.50
N TYR A 801 28.50 -14.88 -25.86
CA TYR A 801 27.05 -14.91 -26.09
C TYR A 801 26.24 -14.29 -24.94
N GLY A 802 24.95 -14.05 -25.19
CA GLY A 802 24.05 -13.35 -24.27
C GLY A 802 22.63 -13.19 -24.79
N GLY A 803 21.79 -12.53 -24.00
CA GLY A 803 20.32 -12.61 -24.13
C GLY A 803 19.77 -13.76 -23.30
N GLY A 804 18.45 -13.76 -23.05
CA GLY A 804 17.80 -14.78 -22.22
C GLY A 804 17.96 -16.21 -22.75
N ASP A 805 18.08 -16.34 -24.07
CA ASP A 805 18.21 -17.57 -24.85
C ASP A 805 19.62 -17.75 -25.46
N CYS A 806 20.60 -16.91 -25.10
CA CYS A 806 21.95 -16.89 -25.68
C CYS A 806 22.05 -16.56 -27.19
N SER A 807 21.00 -16.05 -27.83
CA SER A 807 20.98 -15.75 -29.27
C SER A 807 21.86 -14.57 -29.72
N VAL A 808 22.34 -13.73 -28.80
CA VAL A 808 23.03 -12.46 -29.12
C VAL A 808 24.55 -12.58 -28.98
N ASN A 809 25.28 -12.42 -30.09
CA ASN A 809 26.73 -12.29 -30.11
C ASN A 809 27.17 -10.94 -29.48
N THR A 810 27.60 -10.99 -28.22
CA THR A 810 28.04 -9.80 -27.45
C THR A 810 29.36 -9.19 -27.95
N ASN A 811 30.10 -9.90 -28.80
CA ASN A 811 31.30 -9.35 -29.44
C ASN A 811 30.96 -8.40 -30.60
N GLU A 812 29.72 -8.40 -31.11
CA GLU A 812 29.25 -7.34 -32.00
C GLU A 812 28.66 -6.18 -31.18
N PRO A 813 29.07 -4.92 -31.44
CA PRO A 813 28.52 -3.78 -30.72
C PRO A 813 27.03 -3.60 -31.05
N PRO A 814 26.16 -3.32 -30.07
CA PRO A 814 24.74 -3.11 -30.32
C PRO A 814 24.52 -1.86 -31.19
N PRO A 815 23.62 -1.90 -32.19
CA PRO A 815 23.30 -0.73 -33.00
C PRO A 815 22.58 0.33 -32.16
N VAL A 816 23.16 1.53 -32.12
CA VAL A 816 22.49 2.77 -31.68
C VAL A 816 21.95 3.46 -32.93
N TYR A 817 20.71 3.93 -32.89
CA TYR A 817 20.05 4.67 -33.97
C TYR A 817 19.90 6.17 -33.65
N ALA A 818 19.74 6.51 -32.37
CA ALA A 818 19.57 7.88 -31.89
C ALA A 818 19.92 8.00 -30.39
N VAL A 819 19.99 9.24 -29.93
CA VAL A 819 20.03 9.61 -28.50
C VAL A 819 19.01 10.72 -28.28
N ASN A 820 18.11 10.56 -27.30
CA ASN A 820 16.94 11.42 -27.09
C ASN A 820 16.21 11.74 -28.42
N TYR A 821 15.78 10.72 -29.17
CA TYR A 821 15.18 10.85 -30.50
C TYR A 821 14.03 11.87 -30.57
N GLU A 822 13.12 11.88 -29.58
CA GLU A 822 11.96 12.81 -29.54
C GLU A 822 12.36 14.30 -29.50
N THR A 823 13.64 14.60 -29.22
CA THR A 823 14.22 15.95 -29.14
C THR A 823 15.43 16.13 -30.06
N GLY A 824 15.70 15.19 -30.98
CA GLY A 824 16.83 15.29 -31.92
C GLY A 824 18.20 15.32 -31.24
N GLY A 825 18.34 14.75 -30.03
CA GLY A 825 19.56 14.87 -29.23
C GLY A 825 19.76 16.24 -28.57
N LEU A 826 18.74 17.11 -28.52
CA LEU A 826 18.76 18.33 -27.73
C LEU A 826 18.28 18.06 -26.28
N CYS A 827 18.82 18.79 -25.31
CA CYS A 827 18.52 18.61 -23.91
C CYS A 827 18.62 19.93 -23.14
N ASP A 828 17.59 20.29 -22.37
CA ASP A 828 17.59 21.51 -21.55
C ASP A 828 18.30 21.25 -20.22
N LYS A 829 19.35 22.02 -19.94
CA LYS A 829 20.17 22.05 -18.72
C LYS A 829 19.37 22.00 -17.41
N LEU A 830 18.18 22.60 -17.35
CA LEU A 830 17.28 22.57 -16.18
C LEU A 830 16.65 21.19 -15.93
N PHE A 831 16.56 20.35 -16.96
CA PHE A 831 15.86 19.07 -16.96
C PHE A 831 16.69 17.90 -17.52
N CYS A 832 17.99 18.11 -17.77
CA CYS A 832 18.92 17.14 -18.38
C CYS A 832 19.71 16.39 -17.30
N LYS A 833 19.23 15.20 -16.89
CA LYS A 833 19.88 14.34 -15.88
C LYS A 833 20.57 13.10 -16.46
N GLN A 834 20.03 12.61 -17.57
CA GLN A 834 20.49 11.39 -18.26
C GLN A 834 20.17 11.50 -19.76
N ALA A 835 20.90 10.73 -20.56
CA ALA A 835 20.56 10.46 -21.94
C ALA A 835 19.69 9.20 -22.04
N VAL A 836 18.76 9.22 -22.99
CA VAL A 836 18.03 8.06 -23.52
C VAL A 836 18.79 7.61 -24.76
N VAL A 837 19.16 6.33 -24.86
CA VAL A 837 19.82 5.81 -26.05
C VAL A 837 18.88 4.83 -26.75
N GLU A 838 18.43 5.19 -27.95
CA GLU A 838 17.51 4.38 -28.75
C GLU A 838 18.27 3.54 -29.78
N GLY A 839 18.05 2.22 -29.77
CA GLY A 839 18.86 1.26 -30.53
C GLY A 839 18.20 -0.11 -30.66
N ASP A 840 18.99 -1.18 -30.61
CA ASP A 840 18.55 -2.58 -30.63
C ASP A 840 19.61 -3.49 -29.97
N LEU A 841 19.20 -4.67 -29.50
CA LEU A 841 20.06 -5.69 -28.89
C LEU A 841 20.82 -5.22 -27.63
N PHE A 842 20.30 -4.25 -26.88
CA PHE A 842 20.84 -3.95 -25.54
C PHE A 842 20.45 -5.07 -24.57
N LEU A 843 21.39 -5.56 -23.75
CA LEU A 843 21.17 -6.70 -22.85
C LEU A 843 21.18 -6.29 -21.37
N ASP A 844 20.33 -6.87 -20.54
CA ASP A 844 20.31 -6.59 -19.09
C ASP A 844 21.40 -7.36 -18.36
N ARG A 845 22.60 -6.79 -18.32
CA ARG A 845 23.80 -7.43 -17.76
C ARG A 845 24.79 -6.42 -17.17
N PRO A 846 25.62 -6.81 -16.18
CA PRO A 846 26.59 -5.90 -15.54
C PRO A 846 27.61 -5.28 -16.51
N GLU A 847 27.87 -5.90 -17.65
CA GLU A 847 28.80 -5.42 -18.67
C GLU A 847 28.19 -4.36 -19.61
N LEU A 848 26.88 -4.08 -19.53
CA LEU A 848 26.20 -3.05 -20.30
C LEU A 848 26.77 -1.66 -19.93
N THR A 849 27.48 -1.04 -20.88
CA THR A 849 28.29 0.16 -20.61
C THR A 849 28.02 1.26 -21.63
N CYS A 850 27.76 2.48 -21.14
CA CYS A 850 27.81 3.70 -21.95
C CYS A 850 29.23 4.31 -21.87
N SER A 851 29.86 4.54 -23.03
CA SER A 851 31.04 5.37 -23.17
C SER A 851 30.61 6.82 -23.40
N MET A 852 30.94 7.71 -22.48
CA MET A 852 30.48 9.10 -22.42
C MET A 852 31.67 10.06 -22.72
N GLN A 853 31.92 10.35 -23.99
CA GLN A 853 32.95 11.32 -24.41
C GLN A 853 32.39 12.74 -24.31
N ARG A 854 32.81 13.53 -23.31
CA ARG A 854 32.35 14.92 -23.15
C ARG A 854 32.92 15.82 -24.25
N PHE A 855 32.15 16.81 -24.68
CA PHE A 855 32.60 17.89 -25.54
C PHE A 855 32.03 19.25 -25.12
N GLU A 856 32.69 20.31 -25.57
CA GLU A 856 32.26 21.71 -25.46
C GLU A 856 32.21 22.33 -26.86
N ILE A 857 31.35 23.32 -27.08
CA ILE A 857 31.29 24.11 -28.31
C ILE A 857 31.31 25.60 -27.94
N ASP A 858 32.15 26.39 -28.60
CA ASP A 858 32.17 27.86 -28.44
C ASP A 858 30.98 28.53 -29.18
N PHE A 859 30.87 29.87 -29.06
CA PHE A 859 29.83 30.63 -29.75
C PHE A 859 30.00 30.67 -31.29
N ASN A 860 31.21 30.46 -31.80
CA ASN A 860 31.49 30.41 -33.24
C ASN A 860 31.10 29.06 -33.87
N GLY A 861 30.84 28.04 -33.06
CA GLY A 861 30.54 26.67 -33.48
C GLY A 861 31.75 25.73 -33.45
N THR A 862 32.89 26.15 -32.92
CA THR A 862 34.08 25.29 -32.78
C THR A 862 33.86 24.26 -31.69
N SER A 863 33.84 22.98 -32.04
CA SER A 863 33.70 21.88 -31.08
C SER A 863 35.06 21.35 -30.61
N LYS A 864 35.16 21.05 -29.32
CA LYS A 864 36.34 20.50 -28.65
C LYS A 864 35.94 19.28 -27.82
N ASP A 865 36.52 18.12 -28.14
CA ASP A 865 36.42 16.91 -27.32
C ASP A 865 37.32 17.01 -26.08
N LEU A 866 36.87 16.38 -24.98
CA LEU A 866 37.45 16.49 -23.64
C LEU A 866 37.60 15.09 -23.03
N GLU A 867 37.28 14.86 -21.76
CA GLU A 867 37.39 13.55 -21.12
C GLU A 867 36.29 12.54 -21.57
N THR A 868 36.67 11.27 -21.71
CA THR A 868 35.72 10.13 -21.77
C THR A 868 35.57 9.51 -20.38
N THR A 869 34.33 9.22 -19.99
CA THR A 869 34.00 8.41 -18.81
C THR A 869 33.17 7.20 -19.22
N HIS A 870 33.48 6.01 -18.69
CA HIS A 870 32.63 4.83 -18.85
C HIS A 870 31.69 4.70 -17.64
N ILE A 871 30.41 4.41 -17.89
CA ILE A 871 29.38 4.20 -16.87
C ILE A 871 28.55 2.97 -17.22
N THR A 872 27.98 2.30 -16.21
CA THR A 872 26.95 1.28 -16.42
C THR A 872 25.73 1.91 -17.10
N GLY A 873 25.20 1.25 -18.13
CA GLY A 873 23.92 1.61 -18.73
C GLY A 873 22.78 0.99 -17.93
N ASP A 874 21.76 1.78 -17.61
CA ASP A 874 20.54 1.30 -16.95
C ASP A 874 19.59 0.73 -18.02
N HIS A 875 19.37 -0.58 -18.00
CA HIS A 875 18.61 -1.29 -19.03
C HIS A 875 17.11 -1.09 -18.84
N ASN A 876 16.43 -0.48 -19.83
CA ASN A 876 14.98 -0.41 -19.86
C ASN A 876 14.36 -1.49 -20.77
N THR A 877 14.75 -1.56 -22.05
CA THR A 877 14.33 -2.63 -23.00
C THR A 877 15.47 -2.98 -23.96
N LEU A 878 15.29 -4.05 -24.74
CA LEU A 878 16.17 -4.42 -25.86
C LEU A 878 16.46 -3.27 -26.86
N ASN A 879 15.70 -2.16 -26.81
CA ASN A 879 15.78 -1.02 -27.72
C ASN A 879 16.03 0.34 -27.01
N ASP A 880 16.12 0.37 -25.68
CA ASP A 880 16.14 1.59 -24.86
C ASP A 880 16.98 1.38 -23.59
N ILE A 881 18.04 2.18 -23.41
CA ILE A 881 18.81 2.25 -22.15
C ILE A 881 18.99 3.70 -21.69
N ARG A 882 19.30 3.88 -20.40
CA ARG A 882 19.55 5.20 -19.79
C ARG A 882 21.00 5.33 -19.36
N CYS A 883 21.62 6.44 -19.74
CA CYS A 883 23.02 6.77 -19.44
C CYS A 883 23.04 8.05 -18.59
N LEU A 884 23.28 7.93 -17.28
CA LEU A 884 23.37 9.05 -16.33
C LEU A 884 24.55 9.96 -16.66
N PHE A 885 24.42 11.30 -16.57
CA PHE A 885 25.58 12.16 -16.82
C PHE A 885 26.58 12.12 -15.66
N PRO A 886 27.88 11.83 -15.88
CA PRO A 886 28.87 11.72 -14.80
C PRO A 886 29.05 13.02 -14.01
N HIS A 887 28.90 14.17 -14.67
CA HIS A 887 29.05 15.48 -14.06
C HIS A 887 27.68 16.06 -13.71
N SER A 888 27.39 16.15 -12.40
CA SER A 888 26.16 16.77 -11.93
C SER A 888 26.15 18.27 -12.22
N VAL A 889 25.24 18.70 -13.09
CA VAL A 889 25.00 20.10 -13.51
C VAL A 889 24.59 21.01 -12.31
N ASN A 890 24.21 20.43 -11.18
CA ASN A 890 23.64 21.13 -10.02
C ASN A 890 24.66 21.80 -9.08
N LYS A 891 25.92 21.97 -9.48
CA LYS A 891 26.85 22.88 -8.80
C LYS A 891 27.12 24.09 -9.70
N ARG A 892 27.01 25.29 -9.12
CA ARG A 892 27.60 26.52 -9.69
C ARG A 892 29.12 26.33 -9.73
N SER A 893 29.62 25.73 -10.80
CA SER A 893 31.05 25.50 -10.95
C SER A 893 31.75 26.84 -11.12
N THR A 894 32.74 27.10 -10.26
CA THR A 894 33.61 28.29 -10.36
C THR A 894 34.68 28.15 -11.44
N THR A 895 34.62 27.08 -12.25
CA THR A 895 35.45 26.89 -13.44
C THR A 895 35.07 27.87 -14.53
N THR A 896 36.05 28.63 -15.00
CA THR A 896 35.96 29.58 -16.12
C THR A 896 35.89 28.86 -17.47
N SER A 897 34.89 28.00 -17.69
CA SER A 897 34.61 27.47 -19.02
C SER A 897 33.86 28.52 -19.85
N ALA A 898 34.44 28.87 -21.00
CA ALA A 898 33.83 29.75 -22.00
C ALA A 898 32.95 28.99 -23.00
N ALA A 899 32.66 27.71 -22.74
CA ALA A 899 31.79 26.90 -23.58
C ALA A 899 30.39 27.51 -23.66
N PHE A 900 29.90 27.70 -24.89
CA PHE A 900 28.53 28.08 -25.15
C PHE A 900 27.62 26.86 -24.96
N ILE A 901 27.92 25.75 -25.64
CA ILE A 901 27.19 24.49 -25.52
C ILE A 901 28.08 23.43 -24.88
N THR A 902 27.48 22.53 -24.10
CA THR A 902 28.15 21.34 -23.55
C THR A 902 27.43 20.09 -24.05
N GLY A 903 28.10 18.94 -24.10
CA GLY A 903 27.46 17.71 -24.56
C GLY A 903 28.30 16.46 -24.36
N TYR A 904 27.74 15.33 -24.80
CA TYR A 904 28.42 14.02 -24.80
C TYR A 904 28.22 13.31 -26.13
N LYS A 905 29.27 12.69 -26.67
CA LYS A 905 29.19 11.65 -27.68
C LYS A 905 29.07 10.31 -26.94
N ILE A 906 27.98 9.60 -27.17
CA ILE A 906 27.60 8.39 -26.41
C ILE A 906 27.66 7.18 -27.33
N ALA A 907 28.39 6.15 -26.91
CA ALA A 907 28.43 4.84 -27.55
C ALA A 907 28.14 3.72 -26.54
N VAL A 908 27.53 2.62 -26.97
CA VAL A 908 27.08 1.53 -26.08
C VAL A 908 27.82 0.23 -26.37
N SER A 909 28.13 -0.54 -25.32
CA SER A 909 28.71 -1.88 -25.41
C SER A 909 27.97 -2.87 -24.51
N ASN A 910 27.75 -4.09 -25.00
CA ASN A 910 27.22 -5.22 -24.23
C ASN A 910 28.31 -6.03 -23.50
N ASN A 911 29.60 -5.74 -23.74
CA ASN A 911 30.74 -6.50 -23.19
C ASN A 911 31.85 -5.60 -22.61
N ASN A 912 31.55 -4.30 -22.37
CA ASN A 912 32.49 -3.27 -21.93
C ASN A 912 33.81 -3.20 -22.75
N ARG A 913 33.76 -3.52 -24.05
CA ARG A 913 34.94 -3.49 -24.95
C ARG A 913 34.58 -3.01 -26.35
N ASN A 914 33.54 -3.59 -26.94
CA ASN A 914 33.15 -3.33 -28.32
C ASN A 914 31.98 -2.35 -28.29
N PHE A 915 32.27 -1.07 -28.57
CA PHE A 915 31.32 0.03 -28.52
C PHE A 915 30.71 0.35 -29.90
N SER A 916 29.49 0.88 -29.91
CA SER A 916 28.76 1.32 -31.11
C SER A 916 29.38 2.53 -31.81
N ASP A 917 28.86 2.88 -33.00
CA ASP A 917 29.00 4.24 -33.55
C ASP A 917 28.46 5.26 -32.50
N ALA A 918 29.20 6.34 -32.26
CA ALA A 918 28.92 7.30 -31.18
C ALA A 918 27.96 8.42 -31.62
N HIS A 919 26.93 8.69 -30.81
CA HIS A 919 25.85 9.63 -31.10
C HIS A 919 25.86 10.82 -30.13
N ALA A 920 25.67 12.04 -30.63
CA ALA A 920 25.80 13.26 -29.84
C ALA A 920 24.50 13.68 -29.14
N ILE A 921 24.61 14.07 -27.86
CA ILE A 921 23.61 14.84 -27.13
C ILE A 921 24.16 16.22 -26.76
N TYR A 922 23.36 17.26 -26.97
CA TYR A 922 23.68 18.66 -26.72
C TYR A 922 22.87 19.17 -25.52
N ILE A 923 23.53 19.87 -24.60
CA ILE A 923 22.94 20.39 -23.36
C ILE A 923 23.00 21.91 -23.39
N LEU A 924 21.82 22.54 -23.39
CA LEU A 924 21.59 23.97 -23.60
C LEU A 924 20.77 24.58 -22.46
N ASP A 925 21.02 25.84 -22.11
CA ASP A 925 20.19 26.63 -21.19
C ASP A 925 19.07 27.35 -21.97
N SER A 926 17.87 26.75 -22.04
CA SER A 926 16.78 27.25 -22.91
C SER A 926 16.31 28.68 -22.59
N THR A 927 16.67 29.20 -21.41
CA THR A 927 16.42 30.59 -20.98
C THR A 927 16.93 31.59 -22.02
N CYS A 928 18.15 31.39 -22.53
CA CYS A 928 18.78 32.29 -23.50
C CYS A 928 19.41 31.58 -24.71
N GLN A 929 19.50 30.25 -24.73
CA GLN A 929 20.09 29.53 -25.86
C GLN A 929 19.02 28.92 -26.75
N ASP A 930 19.25 28.97 -28.06
CA ASP A 930 18.36 28.41 -29.09
C ASP A 930 19.15 27.70 -30.20
N THR A 931 18.41 27.03 -31.08
CA THR A 931 18.89 26.30 -32.24
C THR A 931 18.30 26.88 -33.53
N MET A 932 19.08 26.81 -34.61
CA MET A 932 18.62 27.13 -35.96
C MET A 932 19.15 26.15 -37.00
N ASN A 933 18.43 26.03 -38.11
CA ASN A 933 18.84 25.26 -39.28
C ASN A 933 19.57 26.20 -40.26
N VAL A 934 20.85 25.95 -40.51
CA VAL A 934 21.63 26.64 -41.55
C VAL A 934 22.06 25.62 -42.59
N SER A 935 21.39 25.62 -43.74
CA SER A 935 21.65 24.71 -44.87
C SER A 935 21.68 23.21 -44.51
N GLY A 936 20.81 22.78 -43.59
CA GLY A 936 20.74 21.40 -43.10
C GLY A 936 21.63 21.10 -41.91
N GLN A 937 22.44 22.06 -41.45
CA GLN A 937 23.29 21.93 -40.26
C GLN A 937 22.63 22.59 -39.04
N LEU A 938 22.72 21.91 -37.90
CA LEU A 938 22.38 22.46 -36.59
C LEU A 938 23.39 23.56 -36.22
N ARG A 939 22.90 24.77 -35.94
CA ARG A 939 23.67 25.82 -35.26
C ARG A 939 22.97 26.27 -33.98
N PHE A 940 23.77 26.83 -33.09
CA PHE A 940 23.35 27.33 -31.78
C PHE A 940 23.46 28.85 -31.75
N VAL A 941 22.50 29.53 -31.11
CA VAL A 941 22.45 31.01 -31.04
C VAL A 941 21.98 31.50 -29.67
N LEU A 942 22.28 32.78 -29.40
CA LEU A 942 21.79 33.52 -28.24
C LEU A 942 20.44 34.18 -28.59
N LYS A 943 19.44 34.03 -27.71
CA LYS A 943 18.12 34.63 -27.84
C LYS A 943 18.18 36.14 -27.57
N PRO A 944 17.42 36.99 -28.30
CA PRO A 944 17.36 38.42 -28.04
C PRO A 944 16.95 38.74 -26.59
N GLY A 945 17.49 39.82 -26.02
CA GLY A 945 17.18 40.25 -24.64
C GLY A 945 17.98 39.53 -23.55
N TYR A 946 19.06 38.81 -23.89
CA TYR A 946 19.92 38.12 -22.94
C TYR A 946 21.41 38.23 -23.30
N CYS A 947 22.26 38.25 -22.27
CA CYS A 947 23.68 37.93 -22.35
C CYS A 947 23.93 36.47 -21.90
N PHE A 948 25.02 35.87 -22.36
CA PHE A 948 25.54 34.60 -21.88
C PHE A 948 26.93 34.81 -21.27
N ILE A 949 26.98 35.07 -19.97
CA ILE A 949 28.21 35.49 -19.28
C ILE A 949 28.69 34.38 -18.35
N HIS A 950 29.93 33.91 -18.55
CA HIS A 950 30.57 32.84 -17.77
C HIS A 950 29.66 31.59 -17.59
N GLY A 951 29.14 31.04 -18.70
CA GLY A 951 28.32 29.81 -18.67
C GLY A 951 26.89 29.97 -18.13
N SER A 952 26.42 31.21 -17.98
CA SER A 952 25.12 31.55 -17.36
C SER A 952 24.32 32.51 -18.24
N CYS A 953 23.03 32.21 -18.44
CA CYS A 953 22.08 33.16 -19.03
C CYS A 953 21.79 34.31 -18.06
N VAL A 954 21.82 35.54 -18.57
CA VAL A 954 21.56 36.79 -17.83
C VAL A 954 20.64 37.66 -18.69
N ALA A 955 19.56 38.21 -18.14
CA ALA A 955 18.66 39.09 -18.89
C ALA A 955 19.27 40.47 -19.13
N ASP A 956 18.91 41.11 -20.25
CA ASP A 956 19.33 42.47 -20.58
C ASP A 956 18.97 43.48 -19.48
N GLY A 957 19.88 44.41 -19.19
CA GLY A 957 19.77 45.36 -18.07
C GLY A 957 19.91 44.76 -16.66
N PHE A 958 20.16 43.46 -16.51
CA PHE A 958 20.42 42.87 -15.18
C PHE A 958 21.77 43.33 -14.61
N ARG A 959 21.76 43.86 -13.38
CA ARG A 959 22.94 44.45 -12.72
C ARG A 959 23.52 43.59 -11.60
N LYS A 960 24.83 43.68 -11.41
CA LYS A 960 25.63 42.96 -10.40
C LYS A 960 26.73 43.86 -9.85
N GLY A 961 26.34 44.87 -9.07
CA GLY A 961 27.22 45.99 -8.72
C GLY A 961 27.47 46.88 -9.94
N CYS A 962 28.69 47.36 -10.13
CA CYS A 962 29.09 48.23 -11.25
C CYS A 962 29.10 47.57 -12.64
N TYR A 963 28.49 46.40 -12.77
CA TYR A 963 28.47 45.59 -13.97
C TYR A 963 27.03 45.27 -14.36
N GLU A 964 26.70 45.42 -15.64
CA GLU A 964 25.40 45.06 -16.20
C GLU A 964 25.54 44.17 -17.44
N CYS A 965 24.49 43.41 -17.72
CA CYS A 965 24.30 42.84 -19.05
C CYS A 965 23.77 43.95 -19.97
N ASP A 966 24.52 44.22 -21.05
CA ASP A 966 24.17 45.16 -22.11
C ASP A 966 24.37 44.44 -23.44
N ILE A 967 23.26 44.03 -24.06
CA ILE A 967 23.28 43.27 -25.32
C ILE A 967 23.77 44.08 -26.53
N LEU A 968 23.85 45.41 -26.43
CA LEU A 968 24.32 46.31 -27.49
C LEU A 968 25.83 46.54 -27.43
N ARG A 969 26.43 46.43 -26.24
CA ARG A 969 27.89 46.55 -26.02
C ARG A 969 28.61 45.20 -26.07
N ASN A 970 28.22 44.24 -25.23
CA ASN A 970 28.83 42.91 -25.22
C ASN A 970 27.90 41.89 -24.56
N ALA A 971 27.33 40.99 -25.37
CA ALA A 971 26.42 39.95 -24.90
C ALA A 971 27.10 38.72 -24.26
N PHE A 972 28.43 38.70 -24.11
CA PHE A 972 29.20 37.55 -23.59
C PHE A 972 30.06 37.86 -22.36
N GLU A 973 30.30 39.14 -22.05
CA GLU A 973 31.02 39.58 -20.85
C GLU A 973 30.22 40.63 -20.07
N TRP A 974 30.66 40.93 -18.85
CA TRP A 974 30.04 41.98 -18.03
C TRP A 974 30.43 43.37 -18.54
N THR A 975 29.45 44.18 -18.94
CA THR A 975 29.66 45.59 -19.30
C THR A 975 29.78 46.43 -18.02
N PHE A 976 30.81 47.28 -17.92
CA PHE A 976 30.95 48.21 -16.79
C PHE A 976 30.06 49.45 -16.98
N SER A 977 29.31 49.82 -15.94
CA SER A 977 28.40 50.97 -15.98
C SER A 977 28.98 52.18 -15.25
N GLU A 978 29.59 53.08 -16.01
CA GLU A 978 30.14 54.37 -15.52
C GLU A 978 29.05 55.34 -15.02
N THR A 979 27.78 55.04 -15.32
CA THR A 979 26.64 55.91 -14.97
C THR A 979 26.15 55.74 -13.52
N GLU A 980 26.59 54.69 -12.82
CA GLU A 980 26.07 54.37 -11.48
C GLU A 980 26.92 54.98 -10.35
N LYS A 981 26.25 55.63 -9.39
CA LYS A 981 26.90 56.44 -8.33
C LYS A 981 27.77 55.58 -7.41
N GLY A 982 29.08 55.62 -7.63
CA GLY A 982 30.09 54.89 -6.88
C GLY A 982 31.01 54.07 -7.77
N CYS A 983 30.61 53.83 -9.02
CA CYS A 983 31.36 53.05 -9.99
C CYS A 983 32.40 53.94 -10.70
N LYS A 984 33.67 53.74 -10.32
CA LYS A 984 34.82 54.28 -11.04
C LYS A 984 35.60 53.14 -11.68
N THR A 985 36.03 53.32 -12.91
CA THR A 985 37.09 52.52 -13.49
C THR A 985 38.36 52.72 -12.67
N GLU A 986 39.00 51.63 -12.23
CA GLU A 986 40.39 51.72 -11.76
C GLU A 986 41.26 51.98 -12.99
N GLU A 987 41.72 53.22 -13.16
CA GLU A 987 42.83 53.51 -14.07
C GLU A 987 44.00 52.56 -13.73
N ALA A 988 44.62 51.99 -14.76
CA ALA A 988 45.59 50.92 -14.60
C ALA A 988 46.84 51.40 -13.84
N THR A 989 46.81 51.26 -12.51
CA THR A 989 47.91 51.66 -11.61
C THR A 989 49.16 50.86 -11.97
N SER A 990 50.06 51.52 -12.69
CA SER A 990 51.19 50.85 -13.33
C SER A 990 52.03 50.09 -12.30
N LYS A 991 52.31 48.81 -12.59
CA LYS A 991 53.03 47.89 -11.68
C LYS A 991 54.54 48.18 -11.61
N LEU A 992 54.95 49.43 -11.82
CA LEU A 992 56.33 49.90 -11.77
C LEU A 992 56.99 49.67 -10.40
N TRP A 993 56.23 49.76 -9.31
CA TRP A 993 56.73 49.45 -7.96
C TRP A 993 57.14 47.97 -7.82
N ILE A 994 56.47 47.04 -8.51
CA ILE A 994 56.79 45.61 -8.48
C ILE A 994 58.13 45.35 -9.20
N ILE A 995 58.42 46.08 -10.29
CA ILE A 995 59.72 46.01 -10.98
C ILE A 995 60.84 46.47 -10.03
N GLY A 996 60.63 47.53 -9.25
CA GLY A 996 61.56 47.99 -8.22
C GLY A 996 61.83 46.94 -7.13
N VAL A 997 60.78 46.29 -6.61
CA VAL A 997 60.91 45.22 -5.61
C VAL A 997 61.63 44.00 -6.16
N VAL A 998 61.32 43.57 -7.40
CA VAL A 998 61.96 42.42 -8.05
C VAL A 998 63.44 42.70 -8.35
N LEU A 999 63.80 43.89 -8.83
CA LEU A 999 65.19 44.28 -9.02
C LEU A 999 65.96 44.35 -7.69
N GLY A 1000 65.38 44.92 -6.64
CA GLY A 1000 65.97 44.95 -5.30
C GLY A 1000 66.22 43.53 -4.75
N ALA A 1001 65.26 42.62 -4.91
CA ALA A 1001 65.40 41.22 -4.51
C ALA A 1001 66.50 40.49 -5.33
N LEU A 1002 66.57 40.71 -6.65
CA LEU A 1002 67.61 40.12 -7.50
C LEU A 1002 69.02 40.61 -7.14
N VAL A 1003 69.18 41.91 -6.85
CA VAL A 1003 70.46 42.47 -6.38
C VAL A 1003 70.84 41.88 -5.01
N ALA A 1004 69.90 41.78 -4.07
CA ALA A 1004 70.14 41.15 -2.78
C ALA A 1004 70.56 39.68 -2.92
N VAL A 1005 69.90 38.90 -3.78
CA VAL A 1005 70.25 37.50 -4.07
C VAL A 1005 71.64 37.39 -4.73
N LEU A 1006 72.00 38.28 -5.65
CA LEU A 1006 73.34 38.30 -6.26
C LEU A 1006 74.44 38.62 -5.24
N VAL A 1007 74.21 39.56 -4.33
CA VAL A 1007 75.14 39.88 -3.22
C VAL A 1007 75.27 38.69 -2.27
N ILE A 1008 74.16 38.06 -1.88
CA ILE A 1008 74.17 36.85 -1.03
C ILE A 1008 74.91 35.70 -1.73
N LEU A 1009 74.71 35.50 -3.03
CA LEU A 1009 75.41 34.46 -3.79
C LEU A 1009 76.92 34.74 -3.94
N MET A 1010 77.35 36.01 -4.07
CA MET A 1010 78.77 36.37 -3.99
C MET A 1010 79.35 36.06 -2.61
N ILE A 1011 78.67 36.47 -1.53
CA ILE A 1011 79.09 36.22 -0.14
C ILE A 1011 79.20 34.71 0.12
N ILE A 1012 78.22 33.90 -0.32
CA ILE A 1012 78.27 32.44 -0.21
C ILE A 1012 79.42 31.83 -1.04
N LYS A 1013 79.74 32.39 -2.22
CA LYS A 1013 80.91 31.96 -3.02
C LYS A 1013 82.25 32.26 -2.34
N ILE A 1014 82.34 33.35 -1.58
CA ILE A 1014 83.52 33.74 -0.82
C ILE A 1014 83.65 32.85 0.44
N LEU A 1015 82.57 32.66 1.19
CA LEU A 1015 82.56 31.88 2.43
C LEU A 1015 82.78 30.37 2.19
N LYS A 1016 82.29 29.80 1.09
CA LYS A 1016 82.50 28.37 0.75
C LYS A 1016 83.92 28.01 0.29
N LYS A 1017 84.91 28.91 0.38
CA LYS A 1017 86.32 28.63 0.05
C LYS A 1017 87.19 28.28 1.27
N LYS A 1018 86.63 28.21 2.49
CA LYS A 1018 87.34 27.76 3.70
C LYS A 1018 86.68 26.53 4.34
N GLU A 1019 87.52 25.71 4.98
CA GLU A 1019 87.21 24.60 5.88
C GLU A 1019 86.08 23.62 5.47
N ARG A 1020 86.46 22.54 4.76
CA ARG A 1020 86.03 21.18 5.15
C ARG A 1020 86.95 20.69 6.26
N VAL A 1021 86.48 19.88 7.22
CA VAL A 1021 87.16 18.70 7.84
C VAL A 1021 86.41 18.21 9.10
N ILE A 1022 86.14 16.88 9.17
CA ILE A 1022 85.98 15.99 10.37
C ILE A 1022 84.97 16.45 11.47
N VAL A 1023 83.95 15.74 11.99
CA VAL A 1023 83.46 14.34 12.09
C VAL A 1023 82.87 14.20 13.52
N ASP A 1024 81.55 14.11 13.60
CA ASP A 1024 80.72 13.12 14.33
C ASP A 1024 80.74 12.92 15.88
N SER A 1025 79.58 12.45 16.35
CA SER A 1025 79.29 11.61 17.53
C SER A 1025 78.84 12.22 18.89
N ASN A 1026 77.65 11.75 19.32
CA ASN A 1026 77.23 11.33 20.68
C ASN A 1026 76.66 12.29 21.79
N LEU A 1027 75.35 12.08 22.03
CA LEU A 1027 74.68 11.84 23.35
C LEU A 1027 74.19 13.03 24.25
N PRO A 1028 73.24 12.81 25.22
CA PRO A 1028 72.25 13.80 25.69
C PRO A 1028 72.31 14.01 27.25
N PRO A 1029 71.28 14.46 28.04
CA PRO A 1029 69.90 15.00 27.82
C PRO A 1029 69.76 16.40 28.54
N PRO A 1030 68.79 16.80 29.41
CA PRO A 1030 67.38 16.42 29.65
C PRO A 1030 66.24 17.50 29.44
N PRO A 1031 65.70 18.30 30.41
CA PRO A 1031 64.23 18.40 30.54
C PRO A 1031 63.57 19.80 30.47
N GLY A 1032 62.27 19.84 30.10
CA GLY A 1032 61.42 21.05 30.12
C GLY A 1032 59.97 20.87 29.61
N LYS A 1033 59.16 20.04 30.29
CA LYS A 1033 57.69 19.85 30.07
C LYS A 1033 56.92 20.24 31.36
N PRO A 1034 55.57 20.21 31.45
CA PRO A 1034 54.53 19.73 30.50
C PRO A 1034 53.57 20.88 30.08
N GLN A 1035 52.32 20.79 29.57
CA GLN A 1035 51.39 19.80 28.97
C GLN A 1035 50.34 20.64 28.16
N PHE A 1036 49.27 20.22 27.48
CA PHE A 1036 48.51 18.99 27.14
C PHE A 1036 48.13 19.16 25.63
N GLN A 1037 47.90 18.20 24.72
CA GLN A 1037 47.18 16.91 24.68
C GLN A 1037 45.64 17.06 24.83
N GLU A 1038 44.77 16.41 24.04
CA GLU A 1038 44.99 15.33 23.06
C GLU A 1038 43.95 15.31 21.91
N HIS A 1039 44.12 14.39 20.94
CA HIS A 1039 43.31 14.17 19.75
C HIS A 1039 43.47 12.68 19.33
N PHE A 1040 42.59 12.11 18.48
CA PHE A 1040 42.76 10.80 17.79
C PHE A 1040 42.79 9.52 18.67
N GLU A 1041 42.58 8.26 18.22
CA GLU A 1041 41.93 7.65 17.02
C GLU A 1041 41.50 6.17 17.29
N ASN A 1042 40.95 5.51 16.26
CA ASN A 1042 40.73 4.05 16.04
C ASN A 1042 42.03 3.20 16.24
N PRO A 1043 42.06 1.82 16.26
CA PRO A 1043 41.44 0.94 15.24
C PRO A 1043 41.13 -0.56 15.60
N LYS A 1044 40.83 -1.37 14.56
CA LYS A 1044 41.10 -2.83 14.34
C LYS A 1044 40.12 -3.95 14.81
N THR A 1045 39.38 -4.49 13.82
CA THR A 1045 39.31 -5.92 13.36
C THR A 1045 39.38 -7.10 14.36
N TRP A 1046 38.41 -8.04 14.28
CA TRP A 1046 38.68 -9.46 13.93
C TRP A 1046 37.42 -10.26 13.52
N GLN A 1047 37.57 -11.58 13.26
CA GLN A 1047 36.58 -12.51 12.69
C GLN A 1047 35.84 -13.33 13.77
N GLY A 1048 34.68 -13.95 13.44
CA GLY A 1048 34.08 -15.01 14.27
C GLY A 1048 32.64 -15.41 13.88
N SER A 1049 32.38 -16.71 13.82
CA SER A 1049 31.09 -17.36 13.52
C SER A 1049 29.99 -17.13 14.56
N ASP A 1050 28.73 -17.07 14.13
CA ASP A 1050 27.81 -18.24 14.03
C ASP A 1050 26.64 -17.93 13.07
#